data_AF-A0A6A6MQ99-F1
#
_entry.id   AF-A0A6A6MQ99-F1
#
_cell.length_a   1.000
_cell.length_b   1.000
_cell.length_c   1.000
_cell.angle_alpha   90.00
_cell.angle_beta   90.00
_cell.angle_gamma   90.00
#
_symmetry.space_group_name_H-M   'P 1'
#
loop_
_entity.id
_entity.type
_entity.pdbx_description
1 polymer ?
#
loop_
_entity_poly.entity_id
_entity_poly.type
_entity_poly.pdbx_seq_one_letter_code
_entity_poly.pdbx_strand_id
1 'polypeptide(L)'
;MEKVKESGTMNNCEVETPKNITIKGIISLLMQSVDEKCDRSVISLGMGDPSAYSCFHTTPIAQHAVVDAFQSDKFNGYSPTVGLPQTRRAIADYLSRDLPYKLSSDDVFITSGCTQAIDVALTMLARPSANILLPRPCFPIYELCAAFRGLEVRRFDLLPDKGWEVDLDAIEVLADQNTVALVIINPGNPCGNVYSYQHLKEIADIAEKLKILVIADEVYGHLAFGKNPFVPMGVFGSTVPVLTLGSLSKRWIVPGWRLGWFVTTDPSGKFMKTKVVEHIKKYFDILGGPATFIQAAVPYILEQTDEVFFKKTINILKQASEICCDRIKEIPCITCPHKPQGSMAVMMKLNLPLLDDISDDIDFCFKLAKEESVIILPGTAVGLKDWLRITFAADPASLEEALVRVKSFYEIAAFEAEKAVYSDFKVHVFSSSSELLERLHEKWSLVKKQPYPAMYSSVYGGIILDPAIMVIPIDDHMVHRGHGVFDTSIIYDGYLYELDVHLDRFLRSASKAKISSPFPRSTLRSILIQMTAVSKCKKGTLRFWLSAGPGNFLLSPAGCPTSAFYAVVIDDDFSQCKEGVKVITSTIPMKSPLFATTKNVNYLPNVLSVMEAEEKGAFASIWVDNEGYIAEGPNVNVAFITQDKELILPSFDKILSGCTALRLLQLAPKLVEQGQLKSVKIADLTVQEAKRAAEMMYVGSTSSLANCYVG
;
A
#
# COMPACT_ATOMS: atom_id res chain seq x y z
N MET A 1 27.26 46.79 32.60
CA MET A 1 26.99 46.11 31.31
C MET A 1 26.36 44.77 31.64
N GLU A 2 25.04 44.78 31.77
CA GLU A 2 24.20 43.62 32.09
C GLU A 2 23.51 43.10 30.83
N LYS A 3 23.36 41.77 30.78
CA LYS A 3 22.26 40.96 30.20
C LYS A 3 21.67 41.36 28.85
N VAL A 4 21.79 40.46 27.87
CA VAL A 4 20.63 39.92 27.14
C VAL A 4 20.80 38.41 26.96
N LYS A 5 19.74 37.67 27.32
CA LYS A 5 19.54 36.24 27.10
C LYS A 5 19.21 36.00 25.62
N GLU A 6 19.87 35.05 24.97
CA GLU A 6 19.31 34.41 23.76
C GLU A 6 18.62 33.11 24.16
N SER A 7 17.30 33.16 24.09
CA SER A 7 16.38 32.02 24.12
C SER A 7 15.95 31.71 22.68
N GLY A 8 15.99 30.44 22.28
CA GLY A 8 15.28 29.99 21.08
C GLY A 8 15.99 28.87 20.34
N THR A 9 15.95 27.66 20.88
CA THR A 9 16.11 26.44 20.08
C THR A 9 15.03 26.45 19.00
N MET A 10 15.43 26.67 17.74
CA MET A 10 14.59 26.31 16.61
C MET A 10 14.40 24.79 16.67
N ASN A 11 13.18 24.35 17.03
CA ASN A 11 12.76 22.97 16.77
C ASN A 11 12.85 22.76 15.26
N ASN A 12 13.83 21.98 14.82
CA ASN A 12 13.90 21.43 13.48
C ASN A 12 12.67 20.55 13.27
N CYS A 13 11.56 21.14 12.83
CA CYS A 13 10.52 20.42 12.13
C CYS A 13 11.09 20.18 10.72
N GLU A 14 11.66 19.01 10.50
CA GLU A 14 11.95 18.54 9.13
C GLU A 14 10.62 18.47 8.40
N VAL A 15 10.35 19.50 7.58
CA VAL A 15 9.24 19.45 6.62
C VAL A 15 9.74 18.58 5.47
N GLU A 16 9.49 17.27 5.55
CA GLU A 16 9.67 16.39 4.41
C GLU A 16 8.78 16.89 3.26
N THR A 17 9.38 17.27 2.14
CA THR A 17 8.64 17.59 0.92
C THR A 17 7.82 16.34 0.50
N PRO A 18 6.50 16.47 0.27
CA PRO A 18 5.69 15.34 -0.14
C PRO A 18 6.26 14.68 -1.41
N LYS A 19 6.47 13.36 -1.38
CA LYS A 19 6.99 12.57 -2.52
C LYS A 19 5.98 12.41 -3.67
N ASN A 20 4.81 13.07 -3.60
CA ASN A 20 3.73 12.92 -4.56
C ASN A 20 4.07 13.64 -5.88
N ILE A 21 4.40 12.86 -6.92
CA ILE A 21 4.56 13.38 -8.28
C ILE A 21 3.18 13.76 -8.83
N THR A 22 3.01 14.98 -9.33
CA THR A 22 1.75 15.43 -9.94
C THR A 22 1.45 14.65 -11.23
N ILE A 23 0.18 14.62 -11.67
CA ILE A 23 -0.21 14.07 -12.99
C ILE A 23 0.67 14.66 -14.11
N LYS A 24 0.89 15.97 -14.10
CA LYS A 24 1.76 16.65 -15.10
C LYS A 24 3.22 16.17 -15.00
N GLY A 25 3.72 15.97 -13.78
CA GLY A 25 5.07 15.45 -13.56
C GLY A 25 5.25 14.04 -14.14
N ILE A 26 4.30 13.13 -13.89
CA ILE A 26 4.35 11.76 -14.43
C ILE A 26 4.23 11.78 -15.95
N ILE A 27 3.32 12.56 -16.52
CA ILE A 27 3.20 12.71 -17.97
C ILE A 27 4.50 13.25 -18.57
N SER A 28 5.16 14.23 -17.93
CA SER A 28 6.44 14.75 -18.39
C SER A 28 7.54 13.68 -18.41
N LEU A 29 7.57 12.78 -17.43
CA LEU A 29 8.51 11.67 -17.40
C LEU A 29 8.20 10.64 -18.51
N LEU A 30 6.93 10.32 -18.73
CA LEU A 30 6.48 9.44 -19.82
C LEU A 30 6.78 10.04 -21.20
N MET A 31 6.66 11.36 -21.36
CA MET A 31 7.04 12.04 -22.60
C MET A 31 8.54 11.96 -22.85
N GLN A 32 9.37 12.01 -21.80
CA GLN A 32 10.83 11.88 -21.91
C GLN A 32 11.28 10.44 -22.21
N SER A 33 10.45 9.43 -21.93
CA SER A 33 10.76 8.03 -22.22
C SER A 33 10.35 7.57 -23.62
N VAL A 34 9.64 8.40 -24.40
CA VAL A 34 9.31 8.12 -25.79
C VAL A 34 10.61 7.97 -26.59
N ASP A 35 10.74 6.93 -27.40
CA ASP A 35 11.91 6.75 -28.26
C ASP A 35 11.92 7.77 -29.40
N GLU A 36 12.90 8.69 -29.37
CA GLU A 36 13.07 9.72 -30.42
C GLU A 36 13.35 9.12 -31.81
N LYS A 37 13.74 7.84 -31.90
CA LYS A 37 13.96 7.13 -33.16
C LYS A 37 12.69 6.49 -33.73
N CYS A 38 11.59 6.49 -32.98
CA CYS A 38 10.32 5.99 -33.47
C CYS A 38 9.66 7.05 -34.37
N ASP A 39 9.49 6.74 -35.66
CA ASP A 39 8.88 7.65 -36.65
C ASP A 39 7.37 7.93 -36.39
N ARG A 40 6.79 7.37 -35.32
CA ARG A 40 5.37 7.50 -35.01
C ARG A 40 5.09 8.77 -34.21
N SER A 41 3.96 9.43 -34.51
CA SER A 41 3.49 10.54 -33.70
C SER A 41 3.05 10.08 -32.31
N VAL A 42 3.37 10.89 -31.29
CA VAL A 42 2.97 10.66 -29.90
C VAL A 42 1.48 10.93 -29.74
N ILE A 43 0.75 9.96 -29.17
CA ILE A 43 -0.67 10.12 -28.80
C ILE A 43 -0.79 10.07 -27.27
N SER A 44 -1.31 11.14 -26.66
CA SER A 44 -1.42 11.22 -25.20
C SER A 44 -2.85 11.06 -24.70
N LEU A 45 -3.14 9.90 -24.15
CA LEU A 45 -4.39 9.61 -23.43
C LEU A 45 -4.26 9.83 -21.90
N GLY A 46 -3.11 10.30 -21.40
CA GLY A 46 -2.91 10.62 -19.99
C GLY A 46 -3.36 12.04 -19.61
N MET A 47 -3.35 12.99 -20.55
CA MET A 47 -3.60 14.40 -20.28
C MET A 47 -5.10 14.71 -20.14
N GLY A 48 -5.49 15.35 -19.04
CA GLY A 48 -6.89 15.76 -18.79
C GLY A 48 -7.28 17.10 -19.43
N ASP A 49 -6.59 17.54 -20.49
CA ASP A 49 -6.87 18.79 -21.19
C ASP A 49 -7.59 18.50 -22.51
N PRO A 50 -8.92 18.72 -22.59
CA PRO A 50 -9.66 18.45 -23.82
C PRO A 50 -9.23 19.39 -24.96
N SER A 51 -8.75 20.61 -24.67
CA SER A 51 -8.44 21.62 -25.69
C SER A 51 -7.20 21.30 -26.52
N ALA A 52 -6.45 20.26 -26.15
CA ALA A 52 -5.36 19.72 -26.98
C ALA A 52 -5.85 19.03 -28.26
N TYR A 53 -7.14 18.67 -28.33
CA TYR A 53 -7.75 17.96 -29.45
C TYR A 53 -8.71 18.85 -30.23
N SER A 54 -8.66 18.74 -31.55
CA SER A 54 -9.35 19.68 -32.46
C SER A 54 -10.88 19.64 -32.34
N CYS A 55 -11.45 18.49 -31.99
CA CYS A 55 -12.88 18.33 -31.78
C CYS A 55 -13.42 19.05 -30.53
N PHE A 56 -12.54 19.47 -29.62
CA PHE A 56 -12.88 20.19 -28.40
C PHE A 56 -12.37 21.64 -28.48
N HIS A 57 -13.20 22.52 -29.00
CA HIS A 57 -12.98 23.96 -28.98
C HIS A 57 -14.09 24.65 -28.19
N THR A 58 -13.81 25.84 -27.65
CA THR A 58 -14.85 26.66 -27.01
C THR A 58 -15.80 27.27 -28.05
N THR A 59 -16.89 27.85 -27.58
CA THR A 59 -17.88 28.54 -28.43
C THR A 59 -17.39 29.94 -28.86
N PRO A 60 -17.67 30.40 -30.09
CA PRO A 60 -17.42 31.79 -30.51
C PRO A 60 -18.04 32.82 -29.55
N ILE A 61 -19.17 32.48 -28.92
CA ILE A 61 -19.83 33.32 -27.92
C ILE A 61 -18.90 33.63 -26.75
N ALA A 62 -18.15 32.64 -26.27
CA ALA A 62 -17.21 32.83 -25.19
C ALA A 62 -15.98 33.61 -25.63
N GLN A 63 -15.49 33.38 -26.84
CA GLN A 63 -14.37 34.14 -27.41
C GLN A 63 -14.74 35.63 -27.55
N HIS A 64 -15.90 35.93 -28.15
CA HIS A 64 -16.39 37.30 -28.30
C HIS A 64 -16.59 37.97 -26.94
N ALA A 65 -17.19 37.29 -25.95
CA ALA A 65 -17.36 37.86 -24.62
C ALA A 65 -16.04 38.32 -23.98
N VAL A 66 -14.97 37.52 -24.15
CA VAL A 66 -13.63 37.87 -23.65
C VAL A 66 -13.01 39.01 -24.45
N VAL A 67 -13.11 39.00 -25.78
CA VAL A 67 -12.61 40.06 -26.65
C VAL A 67 -13.31 41.39 -26.35
N ASP A 68 -14.64 41.38 -26.22
CA ASP A 68 -15.43 42.56 -25.90
C ASP A 68 -15.06 43.12 -24.52
N ALA A 69 -14.93 42.25 -23.51
CA ALA A 69 -14.48 42.67 -22.18
C ALA A 69 -13.08 43.29 -22.22
N PHE A 70 -12.16 42.69 -22.98
CA PHE A 70 -10.79 43.18 -23.16
C PHE A 70 -10.75 44.53 -23.88
N GLN A 71 -11.46 44.66 -25.00
CA GLN A 71 -11.51 45.90 -25.81
C GLN A 71 -12.30 47.03 -25.14
N SER A 72 -13.13 46.73 -24.15
CA SER A 72 -13.94 47.76 -23.47
C SER A 72 -13.13 48.73 -22.61
N ASP A 73 -11.89 48.39 -22.25
CA ASP A 73 -11.02 49.09 -21.29
C ASP A 73 -11.60 49.25 -19.86
N LYS A 74 -12.83 48.76 -19.61
CA LYS A 74 -13.54 48.90 -18.33
C LYS A 74 -13.04 47.96 -17.24
N PHE A 75 -12.32 46.91 -17.62
CA PHE A 75 -11.96 45.80 -16.72
C PHE A 75 -10.45 45.64 -16.54
N ASN A 76 -9.67 46.71 -16.73
CA ASN A 76 -8.21 46.69 -16.53
C ASN A 76 -7.78 46.89 -15.06
N GLY A 77 -8.65 47.45 -14.20
CA GLY A 77 -8.35 47.73 -12.79
C GLY A 77 -8.61 46.55 -11.84
N TYR A 78 -8.26 46.72 -10.57
CA TYR A 78 -8.53 45.74 -9.51
C TYR A 78 -10.04 45.51 -9.32
N SER A 79 -10.44 44.25 -9.13
CA SER A 79 -11.79 43.87 -8.68
C SER A 79 -11.86 43.75 -7.15
N PRO A 80 -13.07 43.68 -6.56
CA PRO A 80 -13.21 43.08 -5.23
C PRO A 80 -12.53 41.72 -5.20
N THR A 81 -11.88 41.41 -4.09
CA THR A 81 -11.06 40.20 -3.87
C THR A 81 -11.85 38.91 -3.98
N VAL A 82 -13.14 38.97 -3.61
CA VAL A 82 -14.13 37.89 -3.78
C VAL A 82 -14.65 37.76 -5.22
N GLY A 83 -14.31 38.69 -6.11
CA GLY A 83 -14.70 38.75 -7.52
C GLY A 83 -15.70 39.86 -7.88
N LEU A 84 -15.84 40.11 -9.18
CA LEU A 84 -16.74 41.15 -9.71
C LEU A 84 -18.21 40.88 -9.36
N PRO A 85 -18.98 41.90 -8.92
CA PRO A 85 -20.38 41.71 -8.50
C PRO A 85 -21.27 41.06 -9.56
N GLN A 86 -21.14 41.48 -10.83
CA GLN A 86 -21.91 40.92 -11.94
C GLN A 86 -21.57 39.45 -12.20
N THR A 87 -20.30 39.07 -12.04
CA THR A 87 -19.82 37.69 -12.22
C THR A 87 -20.36 36.79 -11.13
N ARG A 88 -20.25 37.22 -9.86
CA ARG A 88 -20.78 36.48 -8.70
C ARG A 88 -22.29 36.26 -8.81
N ARG A 89 -23.04 37.29 -9.22
CA ARG A 89 -24.49 37.19 -9.46
C ARG A 89 -24.81 36.21 -10.57
N ALA A 90 -24.12 36.29 -11.72
CA ALA A 90 -24.39 35.39 -12.85
C ALA A 90 -24.13 33.92 -12.49
N ILE A 91 -23.07 33.63 -11.73
CA ILE A 91 -22.79 32.26 -11.25
C ILE A 91 -23.83 31.81 -10.24
N ALA A 92 -24.24 32.67 -9.30
CA ALA A 92 -25.30 32.35 -8.34
C ALA A 92 -26.61 32.01 -9.06
N ASP A 93 -27.03 32.84 -10.02
CA ASP A 93 -28.24 32.62 -10.82
C ASP A 93 -28.12 31.35 -11.69
N TYR A 94 -26.95 31.08 -12.27
CA TYR A 94 -26.69 29.86 -13.05
C TYR A 94 -26.81 28.59 -12.20
N LEU A 95 -26.14 28.53 -11.05
CA LEU A 95 -26.17 27.37 -10.15
C LEU A 95 -27.55 27.17 -9.51
N SER A 96 -28.28 28.26 -9.24
CA SER A 96 -29.64 28.20 -8.67
C SER A 96 -30.65 27.47 -9.57
N ARG A 97 -30.37 27.30 -10.87
CA ARG A 97 -31.26 26.59 -11.81
C ARG A 97 -31.45 25.12 -11.45
N ASP A 98 -30.43 24.51 -10.82
CA ASP A 98 -30.41 23.10 -10.46
C ASP A 98 -30.58 22.87 -8.95
N LEU A 99 -30.93 23.92 -8.19
CA LEU A 99 -31.10 23.89 -6.74
C LEU A 99 -32.56 24.17 -6.34
N PRO A 100 -33.02 23.63 -5.20
CA PRO A 100 -34.38 23.90 -4.71
C PRO A 100 -34.56 25.30 -4.10
N TYR A 101 -33.52 26.13 -4.10
CA TYR A 101 -33.50 27.49 -3.56
C TYR A 101 -32.57 28.39 -4.38
N LYS A 102 -32.69 29.69 -4.16
CA LYS A 102 -31.89 30.71 -4.83
C LYS A 102 -30.64 31.05 -4.01
N LEU A 103 -29.47 30.91 -4.63
CA LEU A 103 -28.21 31.40 -4.08
C LEU A 103 -28.12 32.93 -4.20
N SER A 104 -27.49 33.55 -3.22
CA SER A 104 -27.09 34.95 -3.26
C SER A 104 -25.73 35.10 -3.94
N SER A 105 -25.44 36.27 -4.50
CA SER A 105 -24.07 36.59 -4.92
C SER A 105 -23.08 36.54 -3.75
N ASP A 106 -23.56 36.69 -2.50
CA ASP A 106 -22.74 36.57 -1.28
C ASP A 106 -22.29 35.16 -0.94
N ASP A 107 -22.93 34.16 -1.54
CA ASP A 107 -22.53 32.76 -1.41
C ASP A 107 -21.40 32.38 -2.37
N VAL A 108 -21.10 33.25 -3.35
CA VAL A 108 -20.18 32.96 -4.47
C VAL A 108 -18.89 33.76 -4.36
N PHE A 109 -17.78 33.04 -4.48
CA PHE A 109 -16.42 33.57 -4.52
C PHE A 109 -15.74 33.13 -5.82
N ILE A 110 -15.07 34.05 -6.50
CA ILE A 110 -14.44 33.79 -7.80
C ILE A 110 -12.97 33.39 -7.62
N THR A 111 -12.55 32.30 -8.25
CA THR A 111 -11.22 31.70 -8.06
C THR A 111 -10.45 31.54 -9.37
N SER A 112 -9.14 31.42 -9.28
CA SER A 112 -8.21 31.10 -10.38
C SER A 112 -8.31 29.62 -10.78
N GLY A 113 -9.46 29.27 -11.35
CA GLY A 113 -9.88 27.90 -11.64
C GLY A 113 -10.25 27.10 -10.38
N CYS A 114 -10.64 25.84 -10.58
CA CYS A 114 -11.03 24.95 -9.49
C CYS A 114 -9.86 24.61 -8.55
N THR A 115 -8.62 24.61 -9.05
CA THR A 115 -7.41 24.38 -8.23
C THR A 115 -7.29 25.37 -7.05
N GLN A 116 -7.51 26.67 -7.28
CA GLN A 116 -7.52 27.64 -6.18
C GLN A 116 -8.76 27.46 -5.28
N ALA A 117 -9.89 26.99 -5.81
CA ALA A 117 -11.07 26.68 -5.00
C ALA A 117 -10.81 25.52 -4.02
N ILE A 118 -10.13 24.45 -4.47
CA ILE A 118 -9.64 23.34 -3.63
C ILE A 118 -8.69 23.88 -2.56
N ASP A 119 -7.72 24.69 -2.99
CA ASP A 119 -6.71 25.27 -2.11
C ASP A 119 -7.34 26.10 -0.98
N VAL A 120 -8.30 26.97 -1.32
CA VAL A 120 -9.10 27.73 -0.35
C VAL A 120 -9.87 26.79 0.58
N ALA A 121 -10.59 25.80 0.04
CA ALA A 121 -11.41 24.88 0.83
C ALA A 121 -10.58 24.20 1.92
N LEU A 122 -9.43 23.64 1.54
CA LEU A 122 -8.54 22.96 2.48
C LEU A 122 -7.83 23.92 3.43
N THR A 123 -7.47 25.13 2.99
CA THR A 123 -6.87 26.13 3.90
C THR A 123 -7.83 26.52 5.01
N MET A 124 -9.10 26.75 4.68
CA MET A 124 -10.11 27.20 5.64
C MET A 124 -10.46 26.12 6.68
N LEU A 125 -10.17 24.87 6.37
CA LEU A 125 -10.42 23.73 7.25
C LEU A 125 -9.18 23.27 8.01
N ALA A 126 -7.98 23.67 7.56
CA ALA A 126 -6.72 23.36 8.20
C ALA A 126 -6.63 24.00 9.58
N ARG A 127 -6.65 23.14 10.60
CA ARG A 127 -6.36 23.47 12.00
C ARG A 127 -5.58 22.32 12.61
N PRO A 128 -4.86 22.53 13.73
CA PRO A 128 -4.12 21.45 14.38
C PRO A 128 -5.00 20.22 14.59
N SER A 129 -4.47 19.05 14.23
CA SER A 129 -5.12 17.73 14.36
C SER A 129 -6.37 17.50 13.50
N ALA A 130 -6.79 18.44 12.64
CA ALA A 130 -7.91 18.19 11.74
C ALA A 130 -7.55 17.15 10.67
N ASN A 131 -8.54 16.34 10.31
CA ASN A 131 -8.46 15.42 9.18
C ASN A 131 -9.66 15.59 8.23
N ILE A 132 -9.46 15.20 6.98
CA ILE A 132 -10.51 15.14 5.95
C ILE A 132 -10.64 13.72 5.39
N LEU A 133 -11.83 13.37 4.95
CA LEU A 133 -12.09 12.14 4.21
C LEU A 133 -12.01 12.41 2.71
N LEU A 134 -11.11 11.69 2.02
CA LEU A 134 -10.84 11.83 0.59
C LEU A 134 -11.08 10.51 -0.15
N PRO A 135 -11.69 10.49 -1.34
CA PRO A 135 -11.90 9.26 -2.07
C PRO A 135 -10.58 8.65 -2.55
N ARG A 136 -10.56 7.35 -2.79
CA ARG A 136 -9.50 6.63 -3.49
C ARG A 136 -10.13 5.77 -4.61
N PRO A 137 -9.73 5.96 -5.87
CA PRO A 137 -8.77 6.95 -6.38
C PRO A 137 -9.33 8.38 -6.39
N CYS A 138 -8.46 9.39 -6.48
CA CYS A 138 -8.85 10.80 -6.47
C CYS A 138 -7.94 11.69 -7.32
N PHE A 139 -8.43 12.89 -7.64
CA PHE A 139 -7.61 13.94 -8.24
C PHE A 139 -6.47 14.37 -7.27
N PRO A 140 -5.18 14.24 -7.65
CA PRO A 140 -4.06 14.33 -6.70
C PRO A 140 -3.82 15.70 -6.05
N ILE A 141 -4.44 16.75 -6.60
CA ILE A 141 -4.29 18.12 -6.07
C ILE A 141 -4.82 18.25 -4.65
N TYR A 142 -5.85 17.49 -4.27
CA TYR A 142 -6.36 17.50 -2.89
C TYR A 142 -5.29 17.09 -1.89
N GLU A 143 -4.63 15.96 -2.12
CA GLU A 143 -3.57 15.47 -1.24
C GLU A 143 -2.38 16.44 -1.18
N LEU A 144 -1.99 17.00 -2.33
CA LEU A 144 -0.91 17.97 -2.38
C LEU A 144 -1.24 19.23 -1.56
N CYS A 145 -2.43 19.79 -1.75
CA CYS A 145 -2.88 20.97 -1.01
C CYS A 145 -3.02 20.67 0.49
N ALA A 146 -3.51 19.49 0.88
CA ALA A 146 -3.62 19.06 2.28
C ALA A 146 -2.25 18.91 2.95
N ALA A 147 -1.28 18.29 2.27
CA ALA A 147 0.07 18.07 2.78
C ALA A 147 0.79 19.39 3.08
N PHE A 148 0.70 20.39 2.19
CA PHE A 148 1.27 21.72 2.44
C PHE A 148 0.65 22.47 3.63
N ARG A 149 -0.47 21.97 4.17
CA ARG A 149 -1.22 22.58 5.27
C ARG A 149 -1.18 21.75 6.56
N GLY A 150 -0.47 20.63 6.55
CA GLY A 150 -0.47 19.68 7.67
C GLY A 150 -1.87 19.12 7.98
N LEU A 151 -2.76 19.08 6.99
CA LEU A 151 -4.10 18.54 7.12
C LEU A 151 -4.06 17.03 6.83
N GLU A 152 -4.42 16.21 7.81
CA GLU A 152 -4.40 14.75 7.65
C GLU A 152 -5.45 14.30 6.63
N VAL A 153 -5.07 13.41 5.71
CA VAL A 153 -5.97 12.81 4.72
C VAL A 153 -6.24 11.36 5.09
N ARG A 154 -7.51 11.03 5.35
CA ARG A 154 -7.99 9.66 5.53
C ARG A 154 -8.74 9.24 4.28
N ARG A 155 -8.37 8.10 3.71
CA ARG A 155 -8.87 7.66 2.40
C ARG A 155 -9.98 6.63 2.56
N PHE A 156 -11.10 6.85 1.88
CA PHE A 156 -12.15 5.85 1.71
C PHE A 156 -12.16 5.36 0.26
N ASP A 157 -12.57 4.12 0.05
CA ASP A 157 -12.56 3.53 -1.29
C ASP A 157 -13.83 3.88 -2.09
N LEU A 158 -13.64 4.04 -3.40
CA LEU A 158 -14.71 3.98 -4.37
C LEU A 158 -14.81 2.54 -4.87
N LEU A 159 -15.99 1.94 -4.81
CA LEU A 159 -16.21 0.52 -5.06
C LEU A 159 -16.31 0.24 -6.57
N PRO A 160 -15.28 -0.34 -7.23
CA PRO A 160 -15.30 -0.51 -8.68
C PRO A 160 -16.51 -1.31 -9.13
N ASP A 161 -16.81 -2.42 -8.46
CA ASP A 161 -17.91 -3.33 -8.82
C ASP A 161 -19.31 -2.74 -8.62
N LYS A 162 -19.43 -1.63 -7.88
CA LYS A 162 -20.68 -0.87 -7.68
C LYS A 162 -20.65 0.48 -8.41
N GLY A 163 -20.06 0.54 -9.60
CA GLY A 163 -20.05 1.76 -10.41
C GLY A 163 -19.27 2.91 -9.78
N TRP A 164 -18.28 2.60 -8.94
CA TRP A 164 -17.48 3.57 -8.17
C TRP A 164 -18.27 4.40 -7.16
N GLU A 165 -19.34 3.83 -6.61
CA GLU A 165 -20.02 4.36 -5.42
C GLU A 165 -19.07 4.47 -4.22
N VAL A 166 -19.35 5.43 -3.36
CA VAL A 166 -18.62 5.63 -2.10
C VAL A 166 -18.87 4.43 -1.18
N ASP A 167 -17.82 3.87 -0.58
CA ASP A 167 -17.96 2.93 0.52
C ASP A 167 -18.43 3.66 1.79
N LEU A 168 -19.75 3.75 1.96
CA LEU A 168 -20.39 4.47 3.06
C LEU A 168 -20.05 3.86 4.44
N ASP A 169 -19.84 2.55 4.52
CA ASP A 169 -19.49 1.88 5.78
C ASP A 169 -18.07 2.30 6.23
N ALA A 170 -17.14 2.44 5.28
CA ALA A 170 -15.80 2.92 5.56
C ALA A 170 -15.78 4.37 6.09
N ILE A 171 -16.71 5.23 5.65
CA ILE A 171 -16.79 6.63 6.10
C ILE A 171 -17.00 6.71 7.62
N GLU A 172 -17.90 5.90 8.17
CA GLU A 172 -18.18 5.90 9.62
C GLU A 172 -16.99 5.40 10.45
N VAL A 173 -16.24 4.43 9.92
CA VAL A 173 -15.07 3.85 10.58
C VAL A 173 -13.88 4.82 10.58
N LEU A 174 -13.69 5.56 9.48
CA LEU A 174 -12.55 6.47 9.31
C LEU A 174 -12.74 7.81 10.03
N ALA A 175 -13.98 8.22 10.25
CA ALA A 175 -14.30 9.48 10.90
C ALA A 175 -14.00 9.46 12.40
N ASP A 176 -13.53 10.58 12.93
CA ASP A 176 -13.38 10.83 14.36
C ASP A 176 -13.83 12.25 14.73
N GLN A 177 -13.65 12.63 15.99
CA GLN A 177 -14.00 13.97 16.49
C GLN A 177 -13.23 15.12 15.81
N ASN A 178 -12.14 14.83 15.10
CA ASN A 178 -11.32 15.81 14.40
C ASN A 178 -11.60 15.81 12.88
N THR A 179 -12.45 14.92 12.37
CA THR A 179 -12.85 14.92 10.97
C THR A 179 -13.70 16.15 10.68
N VAL A 180 -13.35 16.90 9.64
CA VAL A 180 -13.96 18.22 9.36
C VAL A 180 -14.74 18.28 8.07
N ALA A 181 -14.42 17.42 7.11
CA ALA A 181 -15.06 17.41 5.81
C ALA A 181 -14.96 16.04 5.13
N LEU A 182 -15.98 15.75 4.32
CA LEU A 182 -16.00 14.68 3.33
C LEU A 182 -15.89 15.29 1.93
N VAL A 183 -14.89 14.88 1.16
CA VAL A 183 -14.73 15.30 -0.23
C VAL A 183 -15.41 14.30 -1.15
N ILE A 184 -16.19 14.80 -2.12
CA ILE A 184 -16.71 14.01 -3.23
C ILE A 184 -16.41 14.70 -4.55
N ILE A 185 -16.19 13.92 -5.61
CA ILE A 185 -15.95 14.43 -6.97
C ILE A 185 -17.03 13.82 -7.87
N ASN A 186 -17.93 14.65 -8.39
CA ASN A 186 -19.10 14.18 -9.14
C ASN A 186 -19.50 15.18 -10.25
N PRO A 187 -19.47 14.79 -11.53
CA PRO A 187 -18.94 13.55 -12.10
C PRO A 187 -17.46 13.30 -11.80
N GLY A 188 -17.08 12.03 -11.62
CA GLY A 188 -15.78 11.65 -11.09
C GLY A 188 -14.61 11.75 -12.08
N ASN A 189 -13.48 12.28 -11.62
CA ASN A 189 -12.16 12.06 -12.20
C ASN A 189 -11.27 11.48 -11.09
N PRO A 190 -10.80 10.23 -11.22
CA PRO A 190 -10.53 9.55 -12.51
C PRO A 190 -11.57 8.53 -13.01
N CYS A 191 -12.59 8.19 -12.22
CA CYS A 191 -13.41 7.01 -12.50
C CYS A 191 -14.51 7.18 -13.58
N GLY A 192 -14.94 8.40 -13.87
CA GLY A 192 -16.02 8.66 -14.83
C GLY A 192 -17.43 8.33 -14.32
N ASN A 193 -17.58 8.11 -13.01
CA ASN A 193 -18.88 7.86 -12.38
C ASN A 193 -19.74 9.12 -12.26
N VAL A 194 -21.06 8.91 -12.18
CA VAL A 194 -22.05 9.94 -11.88
C VAL A 194 -22.98 9.37 -10.82
N TYR A 195 -22.95 9.93 -9.61
CA TYR A 195 -23.74 9.41 -8.50
C TYR A 195 -25.23 9.59 -8.75
N SER A 196 -26.01 8.60 -8.30
CA SER A 196 -27.47 8.71 -8.29
C SER A 196 -27.92 9.72 -7.23
N TYR A 197 -29.14 10.25 -7.39
CA TYR A 197 -29.76 11.09 -6.36
C TYR A 197 -29.78 10.40 -4.98
N GLN A 198 -30.12 9.11 -4.97
CA GLN A 198 -30.22 8.32 -3.74
C GLN A 198 -28.86 8.18 -3.04
N HIS A 199 -27.80 7.90 -3.80
CA HIS A 199 -26.45 7.79 -3.25
C HIS A 199 -25.93 9.12 -2.70
N LEU A 200 -26.18 10.24 -3.39
CA LEU A 200 -25.86 11.58 -2.88
C LEU A 200 -26.64 11.93 -1.60
N LYS A 201 -27.90 11.48 -1.51
CA LYS A 201 -28.70 11.64 -0.29
C LYS A 201 -28.09 10.86 0.88
N GLU A 202 -27.66 9.62 0.64
CA GLU A 202 -27.01 8.79 1.67
C GLU A 202 -25.69 9.41 2.15
N ILE A 203 -24.89 9.96 1.22
CA ILE A 203 -23.69 10.76 1.56
C ILE A 203 -24.06 11.95 2.44
N ALA A 204 -25.13 12.70 2.10
CA ALA A 204 -25.58 13.85 2.89
C ALA A 204 -26.02 13.44 4.30
N ASP A 205 -26.77 12.34 4.42
CA ASP A 205 -27.29 11.82 5.68
C ASP A 205 -26.15 11.38 6.62
N ILE A 206 -25.11 10.70 6.07
CA ILE A 206 -23.92 10.31 6.84
C ILE A 206 -23.10 11.52 7.26
N ALA A 207 -22.87 12.47 6.36
CA ALA A 207 -22.13 13.69 6.69
C ALA A 207 -22.83 14.51 7.80
N GLU A 208 -24.17 14.59 7.77
CA GLU A 208 -24.95 15.22 8.84
C GLU A 208 -24.86 14.45 10.16
N LYS A 209 -24.95 13.11 10.13
CA LYS A 209 -24.75 12.25 11.32
C LYS A 209 -23.38 12.50 11.97
N LEU A 210 -22.34 12.63 11.15
CA LEU A 210 -20.96 12.90 11.59
C LEU A 210 -20.70 14.38 11.91
N LYS A 211 -21.65 15.28 11.61
CA LYS A 211 -21.53 16.74 11.79
C LYS A 211 -20.34 17.35 11.05
N ILE A 212 -20.04 16.83 9.87
CA ILE A 212 -19.01 17.33 8.97
C ILE A 212 -19.65 18.00 7.75
N LEU A 213 -18.90 18.87 7.07
CA LEU A 213 -19.36 19.45 5.80
C LEU A 213 -19.01 18.56 4.62
N VAL A 214 -19.64 18.80 3.47
CA VAL A 214 -19.29 18.14 2.21
C VAL A 214 -18.60 19.12 1.28
N ILE A 215 -17.40 18.78 0.79
CA ILE A 215 -16.75 19.47 -0.32
C ILE A 215 -17.14 18.74 -1.60
N ALA A 216 -17.92 19.40 -2.45
CA ALA A 216 -18.39 18.85 -3.71
C ALA A 216 -17.59 19.46 -4.87
N ASP A 217 -16.68 18.67 -5.43
CA ASP A 217 -15.99 19.01 -6.68
C ASP A 217 -16.89 18.67 -7.87
N GLU A 218 -17.51 19.69 -8.42
CA GLU A 218 -18.46 19.61 -9.53
C GLU A 218 -17.90 20.29 -10.77
N VAL A 219 -16.56 20.27 -10.93
CA VAL A 219 -15.88 20.83 -12.10
C VAL A 219 -16.34 20.21 -13.42
N TYR A 220 -16.82 18.96 -13.38
CA TYR A 220 -17.42 18.23 -14.51
C TYR A 220 -18.95 18.32 -14.54
N GLY A 221 -19.56 19.21 -13.75
CA GLY A 221 -21.02 19.37 -13.69
C GLY A 221 -21.64 19.44 -15.08
N HIS A 222 -22.74 18.70 -15.25
CA HIS A 222 -23.48 18.52 -16.51
C HIS A 222 -22.74 17.83 -17.67
N LEU A 223 -21.50 17.37 -17.47
CA LEU A 223 -20.83 16.43 -18.38
C LEU A 223 -21.21 14.99 -18.02
N ALA A 224 -22.51 14.71 -18.00
CA ALA A 224 -23.08 13.39 -17.76
C ALA A 224 -23.80 12.91 -19.03
N PHE A 225 -23.48 11.70 -19.48
CA PHE A 225 -24.02 11.08 -20.71
C PHE A 225 -24.52 9.65 -20.49
N GLY A 226 -24.39 9.13 -19.27
CA GLY A 226 -24.87 7.82 -18.84
C GLY A 226 -26.34 7.80 -18.43
N LYS A 227 -26.72 6.79 -17.65
CA LYS A 227 -28.08 6.58 -17.14
C LYS A 227 -28.46 7.62 -16.07
N ASN A 228 -27.52 7.97 -15.20
CA ASN A 228 -27.77 8.93 -14.13
C ASN A 228 -27.62 10.37 -14.67
N PRO A 229 -28.61 11.25 -14.44
CA PRO A 229 -28.41 12.67 -14.68
C PRO A 229 -27.43 13.24 -13.66
N PHE A 230 -26.83 14.39 -13.99
CA PHE A 230 -26.07 15.15 -13.00
C PHE A 230 -27.03 15.75 -11.97
N VAL A 231 -26.73 15.55 -10.68
CA VAL A 231 -27.42 16.17 -9.55
C VAL A 231 -26.36 16.87 -8.70
N PRO A 232 -26.47 18.20 -8.48
CA PRO A 232 -25.52 18.89 -7.64
C PRO A 232 -25.74 18.52 -6.16
N MET A 233 -24.66 18.32 -5.42
CA MET A 233 -24.68 18.05 -3.98
C MET A 233 -25.37 19.16 -3.20
N GLY A 234 -25.35 20.39 -3.74
CA GLY A 234 -26.09 21.52 -3.20
C GLY A 234 -27.60 21.26 -3.04
N VAL A 235 -28.22 20.31 -3.76
CA VAL A 235 -29.63 19.93 -3.53
C VAL A 235 -29.87 19.52 -2.07
N PHE A 236 -28.86 18.96 -1.40
CA PHE A 236 -28.91 18.51 -0.01
C PHE A 236 -28.41 19.56 0.99
N GLY A 237 -28.24 20.82 0.59
CA GLY A 237 -27.71 21.89 1.44
C GLY A 237 -28.54 22.16 2.71
N SER A 238 -29.85 21.89 2.68
CA SER A 238 -30.70 21.98 3.88
C SER A 238 -30.38 20.91 4.92
N THR A 239 -29.84 19.76 4.48
CA THR A 239 -29.40 18.65 5.34
C THR A 239 -28.00 18.94 5.89
N VAL A 240 -27.01 19.13 5.01
CA VAL A 240 -25.59 19.29 5.36
C VAL A 240 -25.00 20.53 4.71
N PRO A 241 -24.09 21.29 5.37
CA PRO A 241 -23.37 22.37 4.71
C PRO A 241 -22.51 21.85 3.54
N VAL A 242 -22.62 22.48 2.38
CA VAL A 242 -21.88 22.08 1.17
C VAL A 242 -20.99 23.22 0.69
N LEU A 243 -19.73 22.89 0.38
CA LEU A 243 -18.80 23.74 -0.37
C LEU A 243 -18.73 23.23 -1.81
N THR A 244 -19.34 23.94 -2.75
CA THR A 244 -19.35 23.54 -4.17
C THR A 244 -18.19 24.22 -4.90
N LEU A 245 -17.37 23.41 -5.56
CA LEU A 245 -16.24 23.86 -6.37
C LEU A 245 -16.54 23.62 -7.85
N GLY A 246 -16.31 24.63 -8.70
CA GLY A 246 -16.54 24.48 -10.13
C GLY A 246 -15.72 25.44 -10.98
N SER A 247 -15.83 25.32 -12.31
CA SER A 247 -15.12 26.21 -13.24
C SER A 247 -15.63 26.15 -14.68
N LEU A 248 -15.19 27.10 -15.50
CA LEU A 248 -15.39 27.05 -16.95
C LEU A 248 -14.47 26.02 -17.64
N SER A 249 -13.52 25.41 -16.93
CA SER A 249 -12.42 24.66 -17.54
C SER A 249 -12.85 23.45 -18.36
N LYS A 250 -13.86 22.70 -17.92
CA LYS A 250 -14.27 21.44 -18.55
C LYS A 250 -15.51 21.63 -19.41
N ARG A 251 -16.59 22.18 -18.84
CA ARG A 251 -17.86 22.35 -19.57
C ARG A 251 -17.78 23.36 -20.72
N TRP A 252 -16.95 24.39 -20.64
CA TRP A 252 -16.74 25.38 -21.71
C TRP A 252 -15.43 25.21 -22.49
N ILE A 253 -14.64 24.16 -22.18
CA ILE A 253 -13.40 23.82 -22.92
C ILE A 253 -12.39 25.00 -22.94
N VAL A 254 -12.22 25.65 -21.78
CA VAL A 254 -11.26 26.76 -21.61
C VAL A 254 -10.39 26.60 -20.36
N PRO A 255 -9.70 25.46 -20.17
CA PRO A 255 -8.94 25.21 -18.95
C PRO A 255 -7.82 26.24 -18.72
N GLY A 256 -7.26 26.80 -19.79
CA GLY A 256 -6.23 27.84 -19.74
C GLY A 256 -6.72 29.22 -19.29
N TRP A 257 -8.03 29.51 -19.28
CA TRP A 257 -8.56 30.83 -18.89
C TRP A 257 -8.59 31.06 -17.39
N ARG A 258 -8.38 30.00 -16.61
CA ARG A 258 -8.20 30.05 -15.15
C ARG A 258 -9.34 30.76 -14.42
N LEU A 259 -10.59 30.49 -14.78
CA LEU A 259 -11.75 31.00 -14.05
C LEU A 259 -12.58 29.87 -13.43
N GLY A 260 -12.73 29.94 -12.10
CA GLY A 260 -13.49 29.02 -11.27
C GLY A 260 -14.32 29.75 -10.23
N TRP A 261 -15.03 28.97 -9.42
CA TRP A 261 -15.83 29.46 -8.31
C TRP A 261 -15.78 28.52 -7.11
N PHE A 262 -15.94 29.12 -5.95
CA PHE A 262 -16.12 28.49 -4.65
C PHE A 262 -17.45 28.99 -4.09
N VAL A 263 -18.37 28.09 -3.77
CA VAL A 263 -19.73 28.44 -3.36
C VAL A 263 -20.10 27.81 -2.03
N THR A 264 -20.56 28.62 -1.09
CA THR A 264 -21.04 28.16 0.22
C THR A 264 -22.54 27.94 0.17
N THR A 265 -22.98 26.71 0.42
CA THR A 265 -24.38 26.31 0.31
C THR A 265 -24.88 25.78 1.65
N ASP A 266 -25.73 26.56 2.32
CA ASP A 266 -26.29 26.20 3.63
C ASP A 266 -27.56 27.04 3.95
N PRO A 267 -28.72 26.66 3.41
CA PRO A 267 -30.00 27.30 3.70
C PRO A 267 -30.37 27.31 5.19
N SER A 268 -29.81 26.38 5.97
CA SER A 268 -30.04 26.25 7.42
C SER A 268 -29.21 27.24 8.26
N GLY A 269 -28.28 27.97 7.63
CA GLY A 269 -27.52 29.07 8.21
C GLY A 269 -26.46 28.67 9.24
N LYS A 270 -26.00 27.40 9.25
CA LYS A 270 -24.87 26.90 10.05
C LYS A 270 -23.56 27.70 9.79
N PHE A 271 -23.21 28.02 8.55
CA PHE A 271 -22.04 28.83 8.16
C PHE A 271 -22.13 30.28 8.64
N MET A 272 -23.32 30.87 8.56
CA MET A 272 -23.55 32.25 9.02
C MET A 272 -23.43 32.34 10.55
N LYS A 273 -24.01 31.39 11.29
CA LYS A 273 -23.94 31.34 12.76
C LYS A 273 -22.50 31.23 13.28
N THR A 274 -21.62 30.58 12.52
CA THR A 274 -20.21 30.34 12.89
C THR A 274 -19.22 31.35 12.29
N LYS A 275 -19.70 32.39 11.59
CA LYS A 275 -18.87 33.41 10.91
C LYS A 275 -17.87 32.85 9.88
N VAL A 276 -18.10 31.63 9.38
CA VAL A 276 -17.21 30.98 8.41
C VAL A 276 -17.09 31.80 7.13
N VAL A 277 -18.20 32.37 6.66
CA VAL A 277 -18.23 33.23 5.46
C VAL A 277 -17.37 34.48 5.62
N GLU A 278 -17.31 35.08 6.82
CA GLU A 278 -16.44 36.24 7.09
C GLU A 278 -14.95 35.87 7.04
N HIS A 279 -14.59 34.68 7.56
CA HIS A 279 -13.22 34.18 7.48
C HIS A 279 -12.81 33.88 6.04
N ILE A 280 -13.71 33.28 5.24
CA ILE A 280 -13.49 33.05 3.82
C ILE A 280 -13.24 34.38 3.11
N LYS A 281 -14.10 35.40 3.30
CA LYS A 281 -13.92 36.74 2.72
C LYS A 281 -12.54 37.32 3.02
N LYS A 282 -12.11 37.27 4.29
CA LYS A 282 -10.77 37.74 4.69
C LYS A 282 -9.62 36.96 4.04
N TYR A 283 -9.79 35.66 3.84
CA TYR A 283 -8.77 34.87 3.15
C TYR A 283 -8.70 35.20 1.66
N PHE A 284 -9.83 35.50 1.01
CA PHE A 284 -9.82 35.98 -0.37
C PHE A 284 -9.08 37.32 -0.54
N ASP A 285 -9.01 38.16 0.48
CA ASP A 285 -8.29 39.44 0.43
C ASP A 285 -6.79 39.29 0.12
N ILE A 286 -6.19 38.12 0.38
CA ILE A 286 -4.76 37.87 0.12
C ILE A 286 -4.49 37.10 -1.18
N LEU A 287 -5.51 36.70 -1.95
CA LEU A 287 -5.36 35.83 -3.13
C LEU A 287 -5.31 36.56 -4.47
N GLY A 288 -5.70 37.85 -4.52
CA GLY A 288 -5.67 38.68 -5.74
C GLY A 288 -6.71 38.37 -6.83
N GLY A 289 -7.34 37.18 -6.80
CA GLY A 289 -8.40 36.78 -7.72
C GLY A 289 -7.94 36.51 -9.17
N PRO A 290 -8.81 35.98 -10.06
CA PRO A 290 -8.49 35.78 -11.46
C PRO A 290 -8.60 37.07 -12.28
N ALA A 291 -8.08 37.04 -13.51
CA ALA A 291 -8.09 38.19 -14.42
C ALA A 291 -9.51 38.77 -14.61
N THR A 292 -9.64 40.08 -14.39
CA THR A 292 -10.90 40.82 -14.33
C THR A 292 -11.67 40.85 -15.65
N PHE A 293 -10.98 40.92 -16.78
CA PHE A 293 -11.63 40.85 -18.11
C PHE A 293 -12.25 39.47 -18.37
N ILE A 294 -11.63 38.37 -17.90
CA ILE A 294 -12.23 37.03 -17.97
C ILE A 294 -13.44 36.95 -17.06
N GLN A 295 -13.36 37.50 -15.83
CA GLN A 295 -14.52 37.57 -14.93
C GLN A 295 -15.70 38.32 -15.57
N ALA A 296 -15.43 39.46 -16.21
CA ALA A 296 -16.44 40.31 -16.83
C ALA A 296 -17.16 39.64 -18.01
N ALA A 297 -16.51 38.69 -18.69
CA ALA A 297 -17.10 37.91 -19.77
C ALA A 297 -18.10 36.84 -19.27
N VAL A 298 -17.98 36.39 -18.02
CA VAL A 298 -18.75 35.26 -17.46
C VAL A 298 -20.27 35.43 -17.57
N PRO A 299 -20.89 36.58 -17.24
CA PRO A 299 -22.34 36.72 -17.33
C PRO A 299 -22.86 36.40 -18.74
N TYR A 300 -22.19 36.95 -19.77
CA TYR A 300 -22.54 36.71 -21.16
C TYR A 300 -22.27 35.26 -21.56
N ILE A 301 -21.14 34.68 -21.14
CA ILE A 301 -20.81 33.26 -21.40
C ILE A 301 -21.91 32.34 -20.85
N LEU A 302 -22.32 32.53 -19.59
CA LEU A 302 -23.30 31.65 -18.93
C LEU A 302 -24.72 31.83 -19.47
N GLU A 303 -25.07 33.03 -19.92
CA GLU A 303 -26.41 33.32 -20.44
C GLU A 303 -26.55 32.93 -21.91
N GLN A 304 -25.55 33.24 -22.74
CA GLN A 304 -25.67 33.17 -24.19
C GLN A 304 -25.11 31.88 -24.81
N THR A 305 -24.34 31.06 -24.07
CA THR A 305 -23.86 29.79 -24.63
C THR A 305 -25.04 28.87 -24.95
N ASP A 306 -25.22 28.58 -26.24
CA ASP A 306 -26.29 27.74 -26.75
C ASP A 306 -26.22 26.30 -26.21
N GLU A 307 -27.38 25.71 -25.92
CA GLU A 307 -27.51 24.31 -25.50
C GLU A 307 -26.95 23.34 -26.56
N VAL A 308 -26.99 23.71 -27.85
CA VAL A 308 -26.41 22.94 -28.96
C VAL A 308 -24.92 22.70 -28.74
N PHE A 309 -24.18 23.68 -28.21
CA PHE A 309 -22.76 23.51 -27.88
C PHE A 309 -22.56 22.39 -26.86
N PHE A 310 -23.30 22.43 -25.75
CA PHE A 310 -23.19 21.41 -24.70
C PHE A 310 -23.61 20.02 -25.20
N LYS A 311 -24.73 19.93 -25.94
CA LYS A 311 -25.21 18.67 -26.53
C LYS A 311 -24.16 18.07 -27.47
N LYS A 312 -23.51 18.89 -28.30
CA LYS A 312 -22.42 18.44 -29.18
C LYS A 312 -21.25 17.87 -28.37
N THR A 313 -20.77 18.59 -27.35
CA THR A 313 -19.67 18.13 -26.50
C THR A 313 -20.01 16.83 -25.77
N ILE A 314 -21.21 16.73 -25.19
CA ILE A 314 -21.68 15.51 -24.50
C ILE A 314 -21.76 14.33 -25.46
N ASN A 315 -22.26 14.54 -26.69
CA ASN A 315 -22.33 13.48 -27.70
C ASN A 315 -20.95 12.98 -28.13
N ILE A 316 -19.98 13.89 -28.32
CA ILE A 316 -18.58 13.51 -28.64
C ILE A 316 -17.98 12.69 -27.50
N LEU A 317 -18.13 13.15 -26.25
CA LEU A 317 -17.63 12.42 -25.07
C LEU A 317 -18.28 11.04 -24.93
N LYS A 318 -19.59 10.95 -25.16
CA LYS A 318 -20.32 9.68 -25.14
C LYS A 318 -19.77 8.72 -26.19
N GLN A 319 -19.69 9.15 -27.45
CA GLN A 319 -19.16 8.33 -28.55
C GLN A 319 -17.72 7.89 -28.28
N ALA A 320 -16.85 8.80 -27.85
CA ALA A 320 -15.46 8.48 -27.52
C ALA A 320 -15.37 7.49 -26.35
N SER A 321 -16.24 7.60 -25.34
CA SER A 321 -16.29 6.66 -24.23
C SER A 321 -16.75 5.25 -24.65
N GLU A 322 -17.70 5.17 -25.59
CA GLU A 322 -18.20 3.92 -26.17
C GLU A 322 -17.09 3.24 -26.97
N ILE A 323 -16.42 3.99 -27.86
CA ILE A 323 -15.24 3.53 -28.61
C ILE A 323 -14.16 3.01 -27.65
N CYS A 324 -13.81 3.79 -26.62
CA CYS A 324 -12.80 3.41 -25.64
C CYS A 324 -13.15 2.07 -24.98
N CYS A 325 -14.36 1.93 -24.45
CA CYS A 325 -14.78 0.72 -23.75
C CYS A 325 -14.93 -0.49 -24.68
N ASP A 326 -15.36 -0.30 -25.93
CA ASP A 326 -15.57 -1.40 -26.86
C ASP A 326 -14.25 -1.91 -27.43
N ARG A 327 -13.28 -1.03 -27.72
CA ARG A 327 -11.92 -1.42 -28.15
C ARG A 327 -11.14 -2.13 -27.04
N ILE A 328 -11.31 -1.71 -25.78
CA ILE A 328 -10.63 -2.34 -24.63
C ILE A 328 -11.03 -3.81 -24.45
N LYS A 329 -12.25 -4.22 -24.87
CA LYS A 329 -12.66 -5.63 -24.85
C LYS A 329 -11.76 -6.52 -25.71
N GLU A 330 -11.06 -5.94 -26.69
CA GLU A 330 -10.10 -6.64 -27.55
C GLU A 330 -8.68 -6.71 -26.94
N ILE A 331 -8.47 -6.17 -25.73
CA ILE A 331 -7.16 -6.08 -25.04
C ILE A 331 -7.26 -6.82 -23.69
N PRO A 332 -7.03 -8.15 -23.65
CA PRO A 332 -7.24 -8.98 -22.45
C PRO A 332 -6.54 -8.50 -21.17
N CYS A 333 -5.36 -7.87 -21.28
CA CYS A 333 -4.65 -7.34 -20.11
C CYS A 333 -5.33 -6.11 -19.49
N ILE A 334 -6.36 -5.53 -20.09
CA ILE A 334 -7.07 -4.36 -19.55
C ILE A 334 -8.56 -4.68 -19.39
N THR A 335 -9.12 -4.35 -18.23
CA THR A 335 -10.55 -4.57 -17.95
C THR A 335 -11.22 -3.29 -17.48
N CYS A 336 -12.33 -2.92 -18.13
CA CYS A 336 -13.19 -1.84 -17.69
C CYS A 336 -14.30 -2.40 -16.79
N PRO A 337 -14.26 -2.24 -15.46
CA PRO A 337 -15.27 -2.83 -14.57
C PRO A 337 -16.65 -2.19 -14.81
N HIS A 338 -16.69 -0.88 -15.07
CA HIS A 338 -17.91 -0.13 -15.32
C HIS A 338 -17.69 0.95 -16.38
N LYS A 339 -18.61 1.05 -17.34
CA LYS A 339 -18.58 2.10 -18.36
C LYS A 339 -18.78 3.48 -17.70
N PRO A 340 -17.99 4.50 -18.08
CA PRO A 340 -18.13 5.83 -17.53
C PRO A 340 -19.53 6.39 -17.87
N GLN A 341 -20.09 7.13 -16.94
CA GLN A 341 -21.40 7.79 -17.06
C GLN A 341 -21.25 9.30 -17.29
N GLY A 342 -20.04 9.85 -17.14
CA GLY A 342 -19.75 11.26 -17.29
C GLY A 342 -18.25 11.56 -17.24
N SER A 343 -17.90 12.84 -17.01
CA SER A 343 -16.51 13.33 -16.97
C SER A 343 -15.81 13.18 -18.33
N MET A 344 -14.50 12.98 -18.32
CA MET A 344 -13.62 12.90 -19.50
C MET A 344 -12.61 11.74 -19.40
N ALA A 345 -12.63 10.96 -18.33
CA ALA A 345 -11.68 9.88 -18.08
C ALA A 345 -12.36 8.66 -17.44
N VAL A 346 -11.71 7.51 -17.56
CA VAL A 346 -12.15 6.23 -17.00
C VAL A 346 -10.96 5.50 -16.37
N MET A 347 -11.24 4.81 -15.27
CA MET A 347 -10.29 3.89 -14.63
C MET A 347 -10.45 2.48 -15.18
N MET A 348 -9.35 1.89 -15.62
CA MET A 348 -9.30 0.55 -16.18
C MET A 348 -8.32 -0.31 -15.39
N LYS A 349 -8.72 -1.54 -15.05
CA LYS A 349 -7.90 -2.47 -14.29
C LYS A 349 -6.83 -3.08 -15.21
N LEU A 350 -5.59 -3.13 -14.75
CA LEU A 350 -4.49 -3.80 -15.45
C LEU A 350 -4.33 -5.22 -14.88
N ASN A 351 -4.45 -6.21 -15.74
CA ASN A 351 -4.27 -7.63 -15.41
C ASN A 351 -2.82 -8.01 -15.66
N LEU A 352 -1.93 -7.63 -14.73
CA LEU A 352 -0.49 -7.92 -14.80
C LEU A 352 -0.12 -9.39 -15.09
N PRO A 353 -0.84 -10.41 -14.57
CA PRO A 353 -0.50 -11.81 -14.86
C PRO A 353 -0.60 -12.21 -16.34
N LEU A 354 -1.21 -11.38 -17.20
CA LEU A 354 -1.31 -11.60 -18.65
C LEU A 354 -0.18 -10.92 -19.44
N LEU A 355 0.80 -10.34 -18.74
CA LEU A 355 1.89 -9.57 -19.31
C LEU A 355 3.22 -10.15 -18.80
N ASP A 356 4.16 -10.40 -19.71
CA ASP A 356 5.53 -10.76 -19.36
C ASP A 356 6.42 -9.51 -19.28
N ASP A 357 7.47 -9.57 -18.47
CA ASP A 357 8.43 -8.48 -18.22
C ASP A 357 7.78 -7.14 -17.79
N ILE A 358 6.56 -7.13 -17.26
CA ILE A 358 5.89 -5.90 -16.77
C ILE A 358 5.55 -6.07 -15.30
N SER A 359 6.17 -5.24 -14.46
CA SER A 359 6.13 -5.40 -12.99
C SER A 359 4.95 -4.71 -12.32
N ASP A 360 4.51 -3.56 -12.84
CA ASP A 360 3.38 -2.77 -12.33
C ASP A 360 2.79 -1.82 -13.40
N ASP A 361 1.80 -1.01 -13.02
CA ASP A 361 1.16 -0.03 -13.90
C ASP A 361 2.10 1.10 -14.37
N ILE A 362 3.11 1.45 -13.56
CA ILE A 362 4.11 2.45 -13.93
C ILE A 362 4.98 1.89 -15.06
N ASP A 363 5.55 0.70 -14.86
CA ASP A 363 6.40 0.01 -15.84
C ASP A 363 5.65 -0.21 -17.17
N PHE A 364 4.39 -0.65 -17.11
CA PHE A 364 3.50 -0.76 -18.27
C PHE A 364 3.41 0.56 -19.05
N CYS A 365 3.13 1.68 -18.37
CA CYS A 365 2.99 2.98 -19.03
C CYS A 365 4.30 3.49 -19.62
N PHE A 366 5.45 3.26 -18.96
CA PHE A 366 6.76 3.67 -19.48
C PHE A 366 7.16 2.88 -20.73
N LYS A 367 6.97 1.56 -20.72
CA LYS A 367 7.25 0.71 -21.89
C LYS A 367 6.34 1.02 -23.06
N LEU A 368 5.02 1.17 -22.81
CA LEU A 368 4.07 1.58 -23.83
C LEU A 368 4.44 2.95 -24.44
N ALA A 369 4.83 3.92 -23.62
CA ALA A 369 5.26 5.23 -24.12
C ALA A 369 6.52 5.12 -24.99
N LYS A 370 7.49 4.31 -24.56
CA LYS A 370 8.75 4.09 -25.27
C LYS A 370 8.56 3.37 -26.61
N GLU A 371 7.82 2.27 -26.63
CA GLU A 371 7.73 1.36 -27.77
C GLU A 371 6.65 1.77 -28.77
N GLU A 372 5.51 2.25 -28.28
CA GLU A 372 4.34 2.56 -29.13
C GLU A 372 4.05 4.06 -29.26
N SER A 373 4.80 4.92 -28.56
CA SER A 373 4.53 6.37 -28.51
C SER A 373 3.12 6.70 -28.02
N VAL A 374 2.57 5.88 -27.12
CA VAL A 374 1.26 6.09 -26.50
C VAL A 374 1.42 6.37 -25.01
N ILE A 375 0.88 7.49 -24.54
CA ILE A 375 0.95 7.89 -23.13
C ILE A 375 -0.39 7.62 -22.45
N ILE A 376 -0.40 6.70 -21.49
CA ILE A 376 -1.50 6.48 -20.55
C ILE A 376 -1.01 6.86 -19.14
N LEU A 377 -1.90 7.35 -18.28
CA LEU A 377 -1.52 7.67 -16.90
C LEU A 377 -1.63 6.41 -16.02
N PRO A 378 -0.58 6.02 -15.28
CA PRO A 378 -0.68 4.92 -14.32
C PRO A 378 -1.64 5.29 -13.18
N GLY A 379 -2.42 4.32 -12.72
CA GLY A 379 -3.41 4.47 -11.64
C GLY A 379 -2.76 4.83 -10.31
N THR A 380 -1.50 4.43 -10.10
CA THR A 380 -0.67 4.87 -8.97
C THR A 380 -0.60 6.40 -8.86
N ALA A 381 -0.64 7.13 -9.98
CA ALA A 381 -0.67 8.60 -10.02
C ALA A 381 -1.91 9.21 -9.37
N VAL A 382 -3.00 8.46 -9.27
CA VAL A 382 -4.29 8.86 -8.69
C VAL A 382 -4.66 8.03 -7.46
N GLY A 383 -3.67 7.31 -6.90
CA GLY A 383 -3.80 6.58 -5.65
C GLY A 383 -4.33 5.15 -5.77
N LEU A 384 -4.34 4.53 -6.96
CA LEU A 384 -4.82 3.17 -7.15
C LEU A 384 -3.87 2.33 -8.02
N LYS A 385 -3.03 1.52 -7.36
CA LYS A 385 -1.99 0.68 -7.99
C LYS A 385 -2.58 -0.41 -8.88
N ASP A 386 -1.92 -0.74 -9.99
CA ASP A 386 -2.31 -1.78 -10.95
C ASP A 386 -3.59 -1.43 -11.74
N TRP A 387 -3.81 -0.12 -11.94
CA TRP A 387 -4.87 0.43 -12.78
C TRP A 387 -4.30 1.45 -13.76
N LEU A 388 -5.09 1.84 -14.74
CA LEU A 388 -4.76 2.83 -15.76
C LEU A 388 -5.87 3.88 -15.80
N ARG A 389 -5.49 5.16 -15.83
CA ARG A 389 -6.41 6.27 -16.11
C ARG A 389 -6.27 6.67 -17.57
N ILE A 390 -7.33 6.45 -18.33
CA ILE A 390 -7.41 6.79 -19.75
C ILE A 390 -8.38 7.96 -19.92
N THR A 391 -7.93 9.05 -20.54
CA THR A 391 -8.82 10.12 -21.02
C THR A 391 -9.46 9.67 -22.34
N PHE A 392 -10.77 9.80 -22.45
CA PHE A 392 -11.48 9.61 -23.71
C PHE A 392 -11.87 10.96 -24.34
N ALA A 393 -11.54 12.08 -23.69
CA ALA A 393 -11.66 13.42 -24.29
C ALA A 393 -10.53 13.68 -25.29
N ALA A 394 -10.52 12.88 -26.36
CA ALA A 394 -9.61 12.94 -27.50
C ALA A 394 -10.39 12.84 -28.81
N ASP A 395 -9.74 13.20 -29.93
CA ASP A 395 -10.31 12.96 -31.26
C ASP A 395 -10.55 11.45 -31.45
N PRO A 396 -11.73 10.98 -31.90
CA PRO A 396 -12.04 9.54 -32.00
C PRO A 396 -11.03 8.73 -32.79
N ALA A 397 -10.49 9.29 -33.88
CA ALA A 397 -9.45 8.64 -34.68
C ALA A 397 -8.14 8.46 -33.90
N SER A 398 -7.72 9.46 -33.12
CA SER A 398 -6.53 9.34 -32.27
C SER A 398 -6.73 8.35 -31.12
N LEU A 399 -7.94 8.32 -30.55
CA LEU A 399 -8.31 7.35 -29.52
C LEU A 399 -8.29 5.91 -30.07
N GLU A 400 -8.86 5.67 -31.25
CA GLU A 400 -8.83 4.36 -31.90
C GLU A 400 -7.40 3.93 -32.24
N GLU A 401 -6.61 4.79 -32.86
CA GLU A 401 -5.20 4.52 -33.18
C GLU A 401 -4.39 4.19 -31.92
N ALA A 402 -4.54 4.97 -30.85
CA ALA A 402 -3.85 4.68 -29.60
C ALA A 402 -4.24 3.32 -29.01
N LEU A 403 -5.52 2.94 -29.06
CA LEU A 403 -5.98 1.64 -28.56
C LEU A 403 -5.54 0.47 -29.45
N VAL A 404 -5.43 0.68 -30.77
CA VAL A 404 -4.80 -0.29 -31.69
C VAL A 404 -3.34 -0.52 -31.30
N ARG A 405 -2.59 0.54 -31.02
CA ARG A 405 -1.20 0.42 -30.56
C ARG A 405 -1.07 -0.24 -29.19
N VAL A 406 -1.95 0.07 -28.25
CA VAL A 406 -2.01 -0.63 -26.94
C VAL A 406 -2.29 -2.12 -27.15
N LYS A 407 -3.17 -2.47 -28.10
CA LYS A 407 -3.44 -3.86 -28.46
C LYS A 407 -2.20 -4.53 -29.06
N SER A 408 -1.49 -3.86 -29.97
CA SER A 408 -0.23 -4.38 -30.54
C SER A 408 0.85 -4.56 -29.49
N PHE A 409 1.00 -3.61 -28.55
CA PHE A 409 1.89 -3.76 -27.40
C PHE A 409 1.53 -4.96 -26.54
N TYR A 410 0.23 -5.12 -26.24
CA TYR A 410 -0.25 -6.31 -25.55
C TYR A 410 0.04 -7.57 -26.37
N GLU A 411 -0.20 -7.61 -27.68
CA GLU A 411 0.05 -8.79 -28.51
C GLU A 411 1.54 -9.15 -28.53
N ILE A 412 2.46 -8.18 -28.53
CA ILE A 412 3.90 -8.41 -28.43
C ILE A 412 4.25 -8.93 -27.03
N ALA A 413 3.84 -8.23 -25.97
CA ALA A 413 4.12 -8.63 -24.59
C ALA A 413 3.46 -9.97 -24.21
N ALA A 414 2.29 -10.26 -24.77
CA ALA A 414 1.56 -11.51 -24.59
C ALA A 414 2.09 -12.61 -25.51
N PHE A 415 2.60 -12.31 -26.72
CA PHE A 415 3.32 -13.28 -27.54
C PHE A 415 4.67 -13.63 -26.92
N GLU A 416 5.32 -12.68 -26.24
CA GLU A 416 6.49 -12.92 -25.40
C GLU A 416 6.12 -13.72 -24.15
N ALA A 417 4.96 -13.47 -23.52
CA ALA A 417 4.42 -14.31 -22.45
C ALA A 417 4.04 -15.73 -22.93
N GLU A 418 3.41 -15.88 -24.09
CA GLU A 418 3.09 -17.17 -24.72
C GLU A 418 4.36 -17.88 -25.19
N LYS A 419 5.42 -17.16 -25.60
CA LYS A 419 6.77 -17.71 -25.73
C LYS A 419 7.41 -17.98 -24.37
N ALA A 420 7.15 -17.26 -23.28
CA ALA A 420 7.63 -17.68 -21.97
C ALA A 420 6.96 -18.99 -21.54
N VAL A 421 5.76 -19.27 -22.07
CA VAL A 421 5.01 -20.51 -21.88
C VAL A 421 5.36 -21.60 -22.92
N TYR A 422 5.82 -21.26 -24.14
CA TYR A 422 6.09 -22.22 -25.24
C TYR A 422 7.36 -22.02 -26.10
N SER A 423 8.13 -20.95 -25.90
CA SER A 423 9.54 -20.92 -26.32
C SER A 423 10.30 -21.88 -25.42
N ASP A 424 11.26 -22.59 -26.00
CA ASP A 424 12.28 -23.28 -25.24
C ASP A 424 12.75 -22.32 -24.14
N PHE A 425 12.30 -22.54 -22.90
CA PHE A 425 12.93 -21.98 -21.72
C PHE A 425 14.38 -22.45 -21.82
N LYS A 426 15.22 -21.61 -22.44
CA LYS A 426 16.63 -21.91 -22.63
C LYS A 426 17.23 -21.70 -21.26
N VAL A 427 17.25 -22.80 -20.51
CA VAL A 427 18.03 -22.94 -19.30
C VAL A 427 19.42 -22.43 -19.64
N HIS A 428 19.77 -21.27 -19.07
CA HIS A 428 21.08 -20.68 -19.31
C HIS A 428 22.14 -21.68 -18.87
N VAL A 429 22.93 -22.18 -19.82
CA VAL A 429 24.00 -23.13 -19.52
C VAL A 429 25.22 -22.31 -19.12
N PHE A 430 25.47 -22.23 -17.82
CA PHE A 430 26.69 -21.62 -17.31
C PHE A 430 27.91 -22.36 -17.84
N SER A 431 28.75 -21.65 -18.59
CA SER A 431 29.91 -22.22 -19.26
C SER A 431 31.19 -22.08 -18.44
N SER A 432 31.16 -21.28 -17.37
CA SER A 432 32.27 -21.07 -16.45
C SER A 432 31.81 -20.84 -15.01
N SER A 433 32.70 -21.12 -14.06
CA SER A 433 32.46 -20.84 -12.64
C SER A 433 32.39 -19.33 -12.34
N SER A 434 33.15 -18.50 -13.05
CA SER A 434 33.13 -17.04 -12.88
C SER A 434 31.78 -16.44 -13.21
N GLU A 435 31.16 -16.88 -14.32
CA GLU A 435 29.83 -16.44 -14.75
C GLU A 435 28.75 -16.78 -13.69
N LEU A 436 28.86 -17.95 -13.07
CA LEU A 436 27.96 -18.36 -11.99
C LEU A 436 28.20 -17.53 -10.71
N LEU A 437 29.45 -17.23 -10.37
CA LEU A 437 29.80 -16.41 -9.20
C LEU A 437 29.30 -14.97 -9.35
N GLU A 438 29.47 -14.36 -10.52
CA GLU A 438 28.95 -13.01 -10.80
C GLU A 438 27.43 -12.95 -10.60
N ARG A 439 26.71 -13.93 -11.14
CA ARG A 439 25.25 -14.07 -10.96
C ARG A 439 24.84 -14.25 -9.50
N LEU A 440 25.62 -15.02 -8.74
CA LEU A 440 25.38 -15.15 -7.30
C LEU A 440 25.59 -13.81 -6.59
N HIS A 441 26.64 -13.04 -6.93
CA HIS A 441 26.89 -11.72 -6.35
C HIS A 441 25.83 -10.67 -6.71
N GLU A 442 25.34 -10.66 -7.95
CA GLU A 442 24.27 -9.75 -8.39
C GLU A 442 23.04 -9.84 -7.48
N LYS A 443 22.61 -11.07 -7.14
CA LYS A 443 21.48 -11.30 -6.23
C LYS A 443 21.68 -10.64 -4.85
N TRP A 444 22.92 -10.61 -4.36
CA TRP A 444 23.25 -10.04 -3.06
C TRP A 444 23.53 -8.54 -3.10
N SER A 445 23.80 -7.95 -4.28
CA SER A 445 24.04 -6.52 -4.44
C SER A 445 22.85 -5.62 -4.05
N LEU A 446 21.62 -6.17 -4.12
CA LEU A 446 20.37 -5.47 -3.78
C LEU A 446 20.05 -5.52 -2.28
N VAL A 447 20.78 -6.30 -1.48
CA VAL A 447 20.49 -6.53 -0.06
C VAL A 447 21.25 -5.51 0.80
N LYS A 448 20.54 -4.51 1.33
CA LYS A 448 21.12 -3.37 2.08
C LYS A 448 21.93 -3.74 3.34
N LYS A 449 21.60 -4.84 4.03
CA LYS A 449 22.33 -5.36 5.20
C LYS A 449 22.44 -6.87 5.09
N GLN A 450 23.65 -7.42 5.08
CA GLN A 450 23.89 -8.86 5.04
C GLN A 450 23.76 -9.47 6.45
N PRO A 451 22.79 -10.37 6.70
CA PRO A 451 22.53 -10.88 8.06
C PRO A 451 23.38 -12.11 8.45
N TYR A 452 24.16 -12.68 7.52
CA TYR A 452 24.89 -13.94 7.72
C TYR A 452 26.41 -13.73 7.62
N PRO A 453 27.10 -13.41 8.74
CA PRO A 453 28.51 -13.05 8.70
C PRO A 453 29.47 -14.23 8.45
N ALA A 454 29.06 -15.49 8.69
CA ALA A 454 29.92 -16.64 8.44
C ALA A 454 29.12 -17.95 8.29
N MET A 455 29.57 -18.83 7.40
CA MET A 455 29.11 -20.22 7.27
C MET A 455 30.29 -21.19 7.27
N TYR A 456 30.19 -22.33 7.93
CA TYR A 456 31.10 -23.47 7.76
C TYR A 456 30.42 -24.56 6.95
N SER A 457 31.21 -25.22 6.10
CA SER A 457 30.80 -26.41 5.35
C SER A 457 31.90 -27.46 5.38
N SER A 458 31.61 -28.66 5.86
CA SER A 458 32.55 -29.78 5.80
C SER A 458 32.75 -30.30 4.39
N VAL A 459 31.83 -30.01 3.46
CA VAL A 459 31.97 -30.37 2.04
C VAL A 459 33.09 -29.56 1.40
N TYR A 460 33.19 -28.27 1.74
CA TYR A 460 34.27 -27.39 1.29
C TYR A 460 35.49 -27.41 2.23
N GLY A 461 35.31 -27.88 3.47
CA GLY A 461 36.36 -27.97 4.48
C GLY A 461 36.74 -26.64 5.14
N GLY A 462 35.90 -25.60 5.04
CA GLY A 462 36.29 -24.24 5.45
C GLY A 462 35.14 -23.33 5.89
N ILE A 463 35.53 -22.16 6.43
CA ILE A 463 34.64 -21.05 6.79
C ILE A 463 34.54 -20.11 5.58
N ILE A 464 33.30 -19.78 5.22
CA ILE A 464 32.89 -18.94 4.11
C ILE A 464 32.38 -17.64 4.71
N LEU A 465 32.86 -16.51 4.18
CA LEU A 465 32.45 -15.17 4.60
C LEU A 465 31.61 -14.45 3.55
N ASP A 466 31.61 -14.95 2.33
CA ASP A 466 30.86 -14.38 1.21
C ASP A 466 29.47 -15.03 1.14
N PRO A 467 28.38 -14.30 1.42
CA PRO A 467 27.03 -14.85 1.42
C PRO A 467 26.57 -15.39 0.07
N ALA A 468 27.16 -14.93 -1.03
CA ALA A 468 26.82 -15.39 -2.37
C ALA A 468 27.08 -16.88 -2.58
N ILE A 469 28.06 -17.44 -1.85
CA ILE A 469 28.50 -18.82 -1.95
C ILE A 469 28.20 -19.64 -0.70
N MET A 470 27.37 -19.13 0.21
CA MET A 470 26.84 -19.87 1.36
C MET A 470 25.71 -20.82 0.91
N VAL A 471 26.07 -21.88 0.20
CA VAL A 471 25.12 -22.83 -0.44
C VAL A 471 25.29 -24.26 0.08
N ILE A 472 24.22 -25.05 -0.01
CA ILE A 472 24.21 -26.49 0.28
C ILE A 472 24.04 -27.23 -1.07
N PRO A 473 24.84 -28.30 -1.33
CA PRO A 473 24.69 -29.09 -2.55
C PRO A 473 23.28 -29.71 -2.68
N ILE A 474 22.70 -29.69 -3.87
CA ILE A 474 21.36 -30.24 -4.13
C ILE A 474 21.28 -31.75 -3.93
N ASP A 475 22.40 -32.44 -4.11
CA ASP A 475 22.58 -33.88 -3.90
C ASP A 475 22.85 -34.25 -2.44
N ASP A 476 22.85 -33.27 -1.52
CA ASP A 476 22.85 -33.56 -0.09
C ASP A 476 21.49 -34.14 0.35
N HIS A 477 21.54 -35.30 1.02
CA HIS A 477 20.35 -36.07 1.38
C HIS A 477 19.36 -35.28 2.26
N MET A 478 19.85 -34.30 3.02
CA MET A 478 19.00 -33.40 3.81
C MET A 478 18.10 -32.53 2.91
N VAL A 479 18.59 -32.11 1.74
CA VAL A 479 17.88 -31.21 0.82
C VAL A 479 16.73 -31.94 0.14
N HIS A 480 17.01 -33.12 -0.43
CA HIS A 480 16.02 -33.83 -1.26
C HIS A 480 15.27 -34.97 -0.53
N ARG A 481 15.65 -35.33 0.71
CA ARG A 481 14.94 -36.33 1.54
C ARG A 481 14.62 -35.87 2.96
N GLY A 482 15.14 -34.74 3.43
CA GLY A 482 14.94 -34.31 4.82
C GLY A 482 15.73 -35.14 5.84
N HIS A 483 16.75 -35.91 5.42
CA HIS A 483 17.59 -36.72 6.31
C HIS A 483 18.69 -35.89 6.97
N GLY A 484 18.28 -35.00 7.87
CA GLY A 484 19.19 -34.15 8.61
C GLY A 484 18.69 -33.76 10.00
N VAL A 485 19.63 -33.37 10.85
CA VAL A 485 19.39 -32.84 12.19
C VAL A 485 20.04 -31.49 12.37
N PHE A 486 19.55 -30.70 13.31
CA PHE A 486 20.10 -29.37 13.56
C PHE A 486 20.02 -28.97 15.03
N ASP A 487 20.79 -27.96 15.40
CA ASP A 487 20.67 -27.29 16.68
C ASP A 487 20.99 -25.78 16.55
N THR A 488 20.74 -25.01 17.60
CA THR A 488 20.96 -23.56 17.63
C THR A 488 21.39 -23.15 19.03
N SER A 489 22.53 -22.48 19.14
CA SER A 489 23.06 -21.86 20.36
C SER A 489 23.04 -20.34 20.22
N ILE A 490 22.88 -19.63 21.34
CA ILE A 490 22.89 -18.17 21.38
C ILE A 490 24.34 -17.67 21.41
N ILE A 491 24.62 -16.62 20.66
CA ILE A 491 25.82 -15.80 20.79
C ILE A 491 25.44 -14.58 21.62
N TYR A 492 26.05 -14.46 22.80
CA TYR A 492 25.85 -13.33 23.70
C TYR A 492 27.19 -12.74 24.13
N ASP A 493 27.39 -11.47 23.83
CA ASP A 493 28.66 -10.75 23.99
C ASP A 493 29.85 -11.47 23.33
N GLY A 494 29.59 -12.13 22.19
CA GLY A 494 30.59 -12.92 21.45
C GLY A 494 30.86 -14.32 22.00
N TYR A 495 30.16 -14.74 23.07
CA TYR A 495 30.30 -16.07 23.67
C TYR A 495 29.13 -16.98 23.31
N LEU A 496 29.40 -18.27 23.10
CA LEU A 496 28.38 -19.29 22.86
C LEU A 496 27.80 -19.79 24.19
N TYR A 497 26.50 -19.58 24.39
CA TYR A 497 25.81 -20.00 25.61
C TYR A 497 25.48 -21.50 25.59
N GLU A 498 25.88 -22.22 26.64
CA GLU A 498 25.57 -23.65 26.87
C GLU A 498 25.92 -24.56 25.68
N LEU A 499 26.97 -24.24 24.92
CA LEU A 499 27.33 -24.92 23.67
C LEU A 499 27.45 -26.45 23.84
N ASP A 500 28.05 -26.91 24.93
CA ASP A 500 28.25 -28.32 25.19
C ASP A 500 26.92 -29.08 25.34
N VAL A 501 25.91 -28.47 25.96
CA VAL A 501 24.56 -29.05 26.10
C VAL A 501 23.86 -29.14 24.74
N HIS A 502 24.00 -28.10 23.92
CA HIS A 502 23.46 -28.08 22.55
C HIS A 502 24.15 -29.14 21.68
N LEU A 503 25.47 -29.28 21.75
CA LEU A 503 26.22 -30.32 21.03
C LEU A 503 25.81 -31.74 21.45
N ASP A 504 25.56 -31.97 22.74
CA ASP A 504 25.14 -33.28 23.22
C ASP A 504 23.73 -33.63 22.70
N ARG A 505 22.79 -32.66 22.69
CA ARG A 505 21.46 -32.86 22.09
C ARG A 505 21.52 -33.09 20.59
N PHE A 506 22.37 -32.34 19.91
CA PHE A 506 22.61 -32.45 18.47
C PHE A 506 23.10 -33.85 18.10
N LEU A 507 24.11 -34.37 18.81
CA LEU A 507 24.64 -35.73 18.58
C LEU A 507 23.64 -36.83 18.97
N ARG A 508 22.84 -36.63 20.02
CA ARG A 508 21.72 -37.55 20.33
C ARG A 508 20.69 -37.58 19.20
N SER A 509 20.34 -36.42 18.65
CA SER A 509 19.41 -36.33 17.51
C SER A 509 20.00 -37.01 16.27
N ALA A 510 21.29 -36.80 15.98
CA ALA A 510 22.01 -37.48 14.91
C ALA A 510 21.97 -39.01 15.06
N SER A 511 22.21 -39.51 16.27
CA SER A 511 22.13 -40.93 16.59
C SER A 511 20.72 -41.50 16.35
N LYS A 512 19.66 -40.81 16.80
CA LYS A 512 18.26 -41.20 16.52
C LYS A 512 17.96 -41.21 15.02
N ALA A 513 18.52 -40.26 14.28
CA ALA A 513 18.39 -40.18 12.82
C ALA A 513 19.34 -41.14 12.07
N LYS A 514 20.17 -41.92 12.77
CA LYS A 514 21.20 -42.81 12.18
C LYS A 514 22.18 -42.07 11.26
N ILE A 515 22.57 -40.85 11.63
CA ILE A 515 23.57 -40.06 10.93
C ILE A 515 24.87 -40.09 11.73
N SER A 516 25.93 -40.64 11.13
CA SER A 516 27.27 -40.59 11.69
C SER A 516 27.83 -39.17 11.60
N SER A 517 28.62 -38.73 12.58
CA SER A 517 29.30 -37.44 12.48
C SER A 517 30.62 -37.58 11.72
N PRO A 518 30.96 -36.66 10.81
CA PRO A 518 32.26 -36.69 10.11
C PRO A 518 33.42 -36.33 11.04
N PHE A 519 33.13 -35.76 12.21
CA PHE A 519 34.12 -35.26 13.15
C PHE A 519 33.85 -35.73 14.58
N PRO A 520 34.89 -35.92 15.39
CA PRO A 520 34.72 -36.07 16.84
C PRO A 520 34.03 -34.84 17.45
N ARG A 521 33.34 -35.03 18.57
CA ARG A 521 32.66 -33.96 19.33
C ARG A 521 33.58 -32.77 19.63
N SER A 522 34.84 -33.02 20.00
CA SER A 522 35.83 -31.98 20.28
C SER A 522 36.14 -31.11 19.05
N THR A 523 36.21 -31.73 17.87
CA THR A 523 36.43 -31.04 16.60
C THR A 523 35.23 -30.20 16.20
N LEU A 524 33.99 -30.74 16.30
CA LEU A 524 32.77 -29.96 16.08
C LEU A 524 32.73 -28.71 16.97
N ARG A 525 33.02 -28.89 18.26
CA ARG A 525 33.10 -27.77 19.21
C ARG A 525 34.12 -26.72 18.78
N SER A 526 35.31 -27.14 18.36
CA SER A 526 36.36 -26.25 17.89
C SER A 526 35.95 -25.46 16.64
N ILE A 527 35.34 -26.12 15.65
CA ILE A 527 34.81 -25.49 14.44
C ILE A 527 33.80 -24.39 14.79
N LEU A 528 32.82 -24.70 15.64
CA LEU A 528 31.77 -23.77 16.04
C LEU A 528 32.33 -22.52 16.76
N ILE A 529 33.34 -22.71 17.62
CA ILE A 529 34.02 -21.62 18.32
C ILE A 529 34.81 -20.75 17.33
N GLN A 530 35.60 -21.37 16.45
CA GLN A 530 36.40 -20.65 15.45
C GLN A 530 35.51 -19.85 14.50
N MET A 531 34.42 -20.44 14.03
CA MET A 531 33.45 -19.78 13.16
C MET A 531 32.79 -18.58 13.84
N THR A 532 32.42 -18.72 15.11
CA THR A 532 31.86 -17.61 15.90
C THR A 532 32.88 -16.48 16.06
N ALA A 533 34.15 -16.81 16.37
CA ALA A 533 35.21 -15.81 16.49
C ALA A 533 35.47 -15.08 15.16
N VAL A 534 35.54 -15.80 14.05
CA VAL A 534 35.75 -15.25 12.70
C VAL A 534 34.59 -14.34 12.27
N SER A 535 33.35 -14.68 12.64
CA SER A 535 32.17 -13.89 12.30
C SER A 535 32.13 -12.50 12.93
N LYS A 536 32.88 -12.28 14.03
CA LYS A 536 32.83 -11.07 14.88
C LYS A 536 31.43 -10.72 15.41
N CYS A 537 30.48 -11.63 15.32
CA CYS A 537 29.12 -11.44 15.83
C CYS A 537 29.15 -11.38 17.36
N LYS A 538 28.62 -10.28 17.92
CA LYS A 538 28.51 -10.11 19.38
C LYS A 538 27.16 -10.56 19.92
N LYS A 539 26.10 -10.42 19.12
CA LYS A 539 24.72 -10.80 19.46
C LYS A 539 24.10 -11.47 18.24
N GLY A 540 23.56 -12.65 18.45
CA GLY A 540 22.93 -13.42 17.37
C GLY A 540 22.83 -14.88 17.71
N THR A 541 22.66 -15.73 16.70
CA THR A 541 22.63 -17.18 16.89
C THR A 541 23.64 -17.90 16.03
N LEU A 542 24.08 -19.05 16.54
CA LEU A 542 24.84 -20.05 15.82
C LEU A 542 23.93 -21.24 15.56
N ARG A 543 23.54 -21.46 14.31
CA ARG A 543 22.75 -22.63 13.89
C ARG A 543 23.63 -23.62 13.15
N PHE A 544 23.47 -24.91 13.42
CA PHE A 544 24.31 -25.94 12.81
C PHE A 544 23.53 -27.21 12.52
N TRP A 545 23.94 -27.90 11.46
CA TRP A 545 23.25 -29.03 10.85
C TRP A 545 24.21 -30.20 10.63
N LEU A 546 23.67 -31.41 10.75
CA LEU A 546 24.33 -32.65 10.33
C LEU A 546 23.41 -33.37 9.34
N SER A 547 23.96 -33.73 8.21
CA SER A 547 23.30 -34.48 7.14
C SER A 547 23.98 -35.82 6.90
N ALA A 548 23.24 -36.79 6.34
CA ALA A 548 23.84 -37.98 5.75
C ALA A 548 24.83 -37.65 4.62
N GLY A 549 24.75 -36.44 4.05
CA GLY A 549 25.72 -35.82 3.16
C GLY A 549 25.35 -35.90 1.67
N PRO A 550 26.18 -35.30 0.79
CA PRO A 550 26.07 -35.42 -0.66
C PRO A 550 26.15 -36.87 -1.11
N GLY A 551 25.42 -37.26 -2.15
CA GLY A 551 25.42 -38.63 -2.65
C GLY A 551 24.53 -38.81 -3.87
N ASN A 552 23.90 -39.97 -3.98
CA ASN A 552 22.91 -40.21 -5.03
C ASN A 552 21.50 -39.82 -4.56
N PHE A 553 20.57 -39.67 -5.51
CA PHE A 553 19.18 -39.28 -5.23
C PHE A 553 18.29 -40.44 -4.76
N LEU A 554 18.84 -41.54 -4.24
CA LEU A 554 18.03 -42.67 -3.75
C LEU A 554 17.46 -42.39 -2.35
N LEU A 555 16.49 -43.20 -1.93
CA LEU A 555 15.92 -43.09 -0.58
C LEU A 555 16.93 -43.53 0.49
N SER A 556 17.75 -44.55 0.20
CA SER A 556 18.77 -45.05 1.13
C SER A 556 20.00 -44.12 1.17
N PRO A 557 20.52 -43.77 2.36
CA PRO A 557 21.74 -42.97 2.49
C PRO A 557 23.02 -43.76 2.21
N ALA A 558 22.93 -45.06 1.85
CA ALA A 558 24.11 -45.88 1.54
C ALA A 558 24.94 -45.35 0.36
N GLY A 559 24.34 -44.50 -0.49
CA GLY A 559 25.03 -43.80 -1.58
C GLY A 559 25.75 -42.51 -1.17
N CYS A 560 25.66 -42.08 0.08
CA CYS A 560 26.36 -40.91 0.60
C CYS A 560 27.71 -41.36 1.17
N PRO A 561 28.86 -41.03 0.54
CA PRO A 561 30.17 -41.50 0.98
C PRO A 561 30.56 -40.98 2.37
N THR A 562 30.14 -39.76 2.71
CA THR A 562 30.44 -39.12 3.99
C THR A 562 29.31 -38.20 4.42
N SER A 563 28.95 -38.23 5.70
CA SER A 563 28.09 -37.24 6.34
C SER A 563 28.63 -35.82 6.23
N ALA A 564 27.75 -34.83 6.11
CA ALA A 564 28.13 -33.42 6.02
C ALA A 564 27.71 -32.63 7.26
N PHE A 565 28.57 -31.71 7.69
CA PHE A 565 28.35 -30.79 8.79
C PHE A 565 28.38 -29.35 8.28
N TYR A 566 27.33 -28.60 8.60
CA TYR A 566 27.17 -27.21 8.22
C TYR A 566 26.90 -26.35 9.45
N ALA A 567 27.34 -25.10 9.45
CA ALA A 567 26.99 -24.16 10.50
C ALA A 567 26.91 -22.74 9.93
N VAL A 568 26.02 -21.90 10.47
CA VAL A 568 25.82 -20.52 10.05
C VAL A 568 25.68 -19.64 11.30
N VAL A 569 26.38 -18.51 11.29
CA VAL A 569 26.15 -17.41 12.23
C VAL A 569 25.09 -16.49 11.63
N ILE A 570 24.11 -16.12 12.44
CA ILE A 570 23.03 -15.20 12.08
C ILE A 570 23.12 -14.01 13.02
N ASP A 571 23.42 -12.83 12.47
CA ASP A 571 23.42 -11.55 13.21
C ASP A 571 21.96 -11.13 13.46
N ASP A 572 21.59 -11.00 14.73
CA ASP A 572 20.23 -10.67 15.14
C ASP A 572 20.25 -9.96 16.50
N ASP A 573 19.32 -9.02 16.70
CA ASP A 573 19.18 -8.30 17.97
C ASP A 573 17.93 -8.79 18.70
N PHE A 574 18.14 -9.53 19.78
CA PHE A 574 17.05 -10.10 20.56
C PHE A 574 16.34 -9.01 21.38
N SER A 575 15.23 -8.49 20.85
CA SER A 575 14.33 -7.63 21.62
C SER A 575 13.41 -8.46 22.50
N GLN A 576 13.23 -8.03 23.76
CA GLN A 576 12.26 -8.65 24.65
C GLN A 576 10.85 -8.14 24.36
N CYS A 577 9.93 -9.04 24.03
CA CYS A 577 8.51 -8.71 23.97
C CYS A 577 8.00 -8.50 25.39
N LYS A 578 7.69 -7.24 25.74
CA LYS A 578 7.22 -6.86 27.08
C LYS A 578 5.69 -6.86 27.20
N GLU A 579 4.99 -7.06 26.08
CA GLU A 579 3.54 -7.00 26.00
C GLU A 579 2.94 -8.39 25.79
N GLY A 580 1.68 -8.53 26.19
CA GLY A 580 0.96 -9.78 26.06
C GLY A 580 0.64 -10.12 24.61
N VAL A 581 0.91 -11.36 24.18
CA VAL A 581 0.61 -11.80 22.80
C VAL A 581 -0.51 -12.83 22.74
N LYS A 582 -1.24 -12.86 21.62
CA LYS A 582 -2.33 -13.83 21.36
C LYS A 582 -1.76 -15.14 20.84
N VAL A 583 -2.16 -16.26 21.45
CA VAL A 583 -1.79 -17.62 21.02
C VAL A 583 -3.03 -18.44 20.67
N ILE A 584 -2.92 -19.30 19.66
CA ILE A 584 -3.98 -20.25 19.27
C ILE A 584 -3.52 -21.70 19.39
N THR A 585 -4.46 -22.64 19.47
CA THR A 585 -4.18 -24.06 19.22
C THR A 585 -4.17 -24.34 17.72
N SER A 586 -3.12 -25.01 17.24
CA SER A 586 -2.97 -25.39 15.82
C SER A 586 -3.91 -26.55 15.46
N THR A 587 -4.52 -26.50 14.28
CA THR A 587 -5.26 -27.63 13.68
C THR A 587 -4.35 -28.55 12.88
N ILE A 588 -3.13 -28.10 12.57
CA ILE A 588 -2.11 -28.91 11.91
C ILE A 588 -1.61 -29.98 12.89
N PRO A 589 -1.55 -31.27 12.48
CA PRO A 589 -1.15 -32.34 13.38
C PRO A 589 0.32 -32.20 13.82
N MET A 590 0.59 -32.45 15.10
CA MET A 590 1.95 -32.54 15.61
C MET A 590 2.69 -33.75 15.02
N LYS A 591 4.01 -33.70 15.02
CA LYS A 591 4.85 -34.83 14.60
C LYS A 591 4.66 -36.02 15.53
N SER A 592 4.82 -37.24 15.00
CA SER A 592 4.86 -38.42 15.85
C SER A 592 6.07 -38.36 16.80
N PRO A 593 6.01 -39.03 17.98
CA PRO A 593 7.02 -38.87 19.04
C PRO A 593 8.47 -39.06 18.60
N LEU A 594 8.76 -39.97 17.65
CA LEU A 594 10.10 -40.17 17.12
C LEU A 594 10.65 -38.89 16.46
N PHE A 595 9.83 -38.22 15.65
CA PHE A 595 10.20 -36.98 14.95
C PHE A 595 10.05 -35.75 15.84
N ALA A 596 9.13 -35.75 16.81
CA ALA A 596 8.98 -34.65 17.76
C ALA A 596 10.16 -34.58 18.76
N THR A 597 10.59 -35.73 19.28
CA THR A 597 11.71 -35.82 20.25
C THR A 597 13.10 -35.81 19.62
N THR A 598 13.19 -35.60 18.29
CA THR A 598 14.44 -35.51 17.54
C THR A 598 14.51 -34.14 16.88
N LYS A 599 15.57 -33.35 17.11
CA LYS A 599 15.70 -32.03 16.49
C LYS A 599 16.16 -32.17 15.02
N ASN A 600 15.18 -32.43 14.15
CA ASN A 600 15.39 -32.77 12.74
C ASN A 600 14.85 -31.69 11.78
N VAL A 601 15.24 -31.75 10.51
CA VAL A 601 14.87 -30.71 9.52
C VAL A 601 13.47 -30.87 8.89
N ASN A 602 12.70 -31.89 9.26
CA ASN A 602 11.35 -32.11 8.70
C ASN A 602 10.35 -31.13 9.30
N TYR A 603 10.34 -29.89 8.81
CA TYR A 603 9.65 -28.74 9.42
C TYR A 603 8.31 -28.37 8.78
N LEU A 604 7.82 -29.12 7.79
CA LEU A 604 6.56 -28.80 7.13
C LEU A 604 5.37 -28.60 8.11
N PRO A 605 5.13 -29.48 9.11
CA PRO A 605 4.08 -29.23 10.10
C PRO A 605 4.30 -27.94 10.91
N ASN A 606 5.55 -27.62 11.24
CA ASN A 606 5.92 -26.41 11.98
C ASN A 606 5.61 -25.16 11.16
N VAL A 607 5.98 -25.15 9.87
CA VAL A 607 5.72 -24.04 8.95
C VAL A 607 4.21 -23.80 8.79
N LEU A 608 3.44 -24.86 8.52
CA LEU A 608 1.99 -24.75 8.36
C LEU A 608 1.31 -24.25 9.65
N SER A 609 1.81 -24.65 10.82
CA SER A 609 1.26 -24.17 12.10
C SER A 609 1.56 -22.69 12.37
N VAL A 610 2.68 -22.16 11.87
CA VAL A 610 2.98 -20.72 11.94
C VAL A 610 2.07 -19.95 10.98
N MET A 611 1.93 -20.42 9.74
CA MET A 611 1.03 -19.80 8.74
C MET A 611 -0.41 -19.75 9.25
N GLU A 612 -0.90 -20.81 9.89
CA GLU A 612 -2.25 -20.83 10.48
C GLU A 612 -2.42 -19.77 11.58
N ALA A 613 -1.37 -19.49 12.36
CA ALA A 613 -1.42 -18.44 13.38
C ALA A 613 -1.50 -17.05 12.73
N GLU A 614 -0.70 -16.81 11.68
CA GLU A 614 -0.69 -15.55 10.92
C GLU A 614 -2.05 -15.28 10.27
N GLU A 615 -2.65 -16.27 9.62
CA GLU A 615 -3.98 -16.18 9.01
C GLU A 615 -5.08 -15.82 10.02
N LYS A 616 -4.94 -16.26 11.27
CA LYS A 616 -5.88 -16.01 12.37
C LYS A 616 -5.54 -14.77 13.20
N GLY A 617 -4.56 -13.98 12.77
CA GLY A 617 -4.10 -12.77 13.46
C GLY A 617 -3.58 -13.06 14.88
N ALA A 618 -2.95 -14.22 15.08
CA ALA A 618 -2.31 -14.61 16.33
C ALA A 618 -0.78 -14.50 16.20
N PHE A 619 -0.10 -14.27 17.32
CA PHE A 619 1.36 -14.17 17.34
C PHE A 619 2.03 -15.52 17.09
N ALA A 620 1.43 -16.59 17.62
CA ALA A 620 1.95 -17.94 17.46
C ALA A 620 0.87 -18.99 17.73
N SER A 621 1.20 -20.24 17.44
CA SER A 621 0.37 -21.41 17.72
C SER A 621 1.06 -22.38 18.69
N ILE A 622 0.27 -23.27 19.28
CA ILE A 622 0.72 -24.42 20.06
C ILE A 622 -0.01 -25.68 19.61
N TRP A 623 0.65 -26.81 19.70
CA TRP A 623 0.01 -28.10 19.45
C TRP A 623 -0.66 -28.66 20.69
N VAL A 624 -1.71 -29.43 20.42
CA VAL A 624 -2.39 -30.31 21.36
C VAL A 624 -2.16 -31.73 20.86
N ASP A 625 -1.80 -32.64 21.76
CA ASP A 625 -1.60 -34.04 21.40
C ASP A 625 -2.93 -34.77 21.19
N ASN A 626 -2.86 -36.02 20.74
CA ASN A 626 -4.06 -36.82 20.44
C ASN A 626 -4.90 -37.17 21.69
N GLU A 627 -4.38 -36.93 22.89
CA GLU A 627 -5.07 -37.15 24.17
C GLU A 627 -5.70 -35.85 24.72
N GLY A 628 -5.50 -34.71 24.04
CA GLY A 628 -6.07 -33.43 24.42
C GLY A 628 -5.17 -32.58 25.34
N TYR A 629 -3.91 -32.97 25.51
CA TYR A 629 -2.95 -32.25 26.34
C TYR A 629 -2.08 -31.28 25.51
N ILE A 630 -1.72 -30.15 26.10
CA ILE A 630 -0.81 -29.19 25.49
C ILE A 630 0.57 -29.82 25.30
N ALA A 631 1.11 -29.69 24.09
CA ALA A 631 2.42 -30.20 23.71
C ALA A 631 3.46 -29.05 23.66
N GLU A 632 3.85 -28.59 22.47
CA GLU A 632 4.82 -27.52 22.27
C GLU A 632 4.39 -26.56 21.14
N GLY A 633 5.10 -25.44 20.98
CA GLY A 633 4.96 -24.56 19.82
C GLY A 633 5.82 -25.01 18.63
N PRO A 634 5.63 -24.41 17.44
CA PRO A 634 6.38 -24.78 16.23
C PRO A 634 7.91 -24.71 16.33
N ASN A 635 8.46 -23.93 17.25
CA ASN A 635 9.91 -23.78 17.40
C ASN A 635 10.37 -23.64 18.86
N VAL A 636 9.47 -23.86 19.81
CA VAL A 636 9.64 -23.49 21.22
C VAL A 636 8.88 -24.44 22.13
N ASN A 637 9.40 -24.69 23.34
CA ASN A 637 8.61 -25.29 24.39
C ASN A 637 7.67 -24.23 25.01
N VAL A 638 6.73 -24.68 25.82
CA VAL A 638 5.81 -23.82 26.55
C VAL A 638 5.89 -24.11 28.04
N ALA A 639 5.62 -23.10 28.86
CA ALA A 639 5.48 -23.26 30.30
C ALA A 639 4.31 -22.41 30.80
N PHE A 640 3.70 -22.83 31.90
CA PHE A 640 2.52 -22.21 32.47
C PHE A 640 2.72 -21.93 33.95
N ILE A 641 2.26 -20.77 34.42
CA ILE A 641 2.17 -20.47 35.85
C ILE A 641 0.70 -20.50 36.23
N THR A 642 0.33 -21.38 37.17
CA THR A 642 -1.04 -21.47 37.67
C THR A 642 -1.38 -20.29 38.60
N GLN A 643 -2.68 -20.09 38.89
CA GLN A 643 -3.12 -19.10 39.88
C GLN A 643 -2.52 -19.35 41.28
N ASP A 644 -2.21 -20.62 41.60
CA ASP A 644 -1.55 -21.03 42.84
C ASP A 644 -0.01 -20.90 42.78
N LYS A 645 0.51 -20.20 41.77
CA LYS A 645 1.95 -19.97 41.53
C LYS A 645 2.76 -21.25 41.35
N GLU A 646 2.18 -22.28 40.73
CA GLU A 646 2.92 -23.48 40.32
C GLU A 646 3.41 -23.32 38.88
N LEU A 647 4.70 -23.54 38.64
CA LEU A 647 5.28 -23.58 37.29
C LEU A 647 5.17 -25.00 36.73
N ILE A 648 4.45 -25.12 35.62
CA ILE A 648 4.18 -26.40 34.96
C ILE A 648 4.72 -26.36 33.53
N LEU A 649 5.47 -27.40 33.17
CA LEU A 649 5.91 -27.66 31.79
C LEU A 649 5.31 -29.00 31.32
N PRO A 650 4.87 -29.12 30.06
CA PRO A 650 4.45 -30.40 29.49
C PRO A 650 5.56 -31.47 29.51
N SER A 651 5.18 -32.75 29.52
CA SER A 651 6.15 -33.86 29.49
C SER A 651 6.95 -33.90 28.19
N PHE A 652 8.24 -34.24 28.29
CA PHE A 652 9.16 -34.38 27.15
C PHE A 652 9.10 -35.75 26.46
N ASP A 653 8.16 -36.62 26.82
CA ASP A 653 8.02 -37.95 26.21
C ASP A 653 7.54 -37.86 24.75
N LYS A 654 6.70 -36.86 24.46
CA LYS A 654 6.05 -36.64 23.15
C LYS A 654 6.60 -35.42 22.39
N ILE A 655 7.46 -34.61 23.01
CA ILE A 655 7.99 -33.35 22.47
C ILE A 655 9.50 -33.23 22.70
N LEU A 656 10.16 -32.26 22.06
CA LEU A 656 11.59 -32.09 22.24
C LEU A 656 11.93 -31.54 23.63
N SER A 657 12.88 -32.18 24.32
CA SER A 657 13.48 -31.60 25.53
C SER A 657 14.37 -30.40 25.16
N GLY A 658 13.82 -29.18 25.26
CA GLY A 658 14.54 -27.94 24.96
C GLY A 658 15.63 -27.63 25.97
N CYS A 659 16.81 -27.21 25.50
CA CYS A 659 17.91 -26.78 26.39
C CYS A 659 17.48 -25.63 27.31
N THR A 660 16.74 -24.65 26.78
CA THR A 660 16.20 -23.54 27.58
C THR A 660 15.17 -24.02 28.61
N ALA A 661 14.29 -24.96 28.24
CA ALA A 661 13.29 -25.52 29.16
C ALA A 661 13.94 -26.34 30.30
N LEU A 662 14.95 -27.16 29.98
CA LEU A 662 15.71 -27.88 30.99
C LEU A 662 16.47 -26.92 31.93
N ARG A 663 17.02 -25.84 31.38
CA ARG A 663 17.69 -24.80 32.19
C ARG A 663 16.70 -24.07 33.10
N LEU A 664 15.49 -23.78 32.61
CA LEU A 664 14.40 -23.23 33.41
C LEU A 664 14.06 -24.17 34.59
N LEU A 665 13.88 -25.47 34.33
CA LEU A 665 13.61 -26.47 35.38
C LEU A 665 14.74 -26.58 36.41
N GLN A 666 15.99 -26.34 36.01
CA GLN A 666 17.14 -26.33 36.91
C GLN A 666 17.20 -25.07 37.79
N LEU A 667 16.77 -23.92 37.28
CA LEU A 667 16.90 -22.62 37.95
C LEU A 667 15.65 -22.22 38.74
N ALA A 668 14.46 -22.59 38.27
CA ALA A 668 13.18 -22.23 38.86
C ALA A 668 12.99 -22.69 40.33
N PRO A 669 13.58 -23.79 40.83
CA PRO A 669 13.50 -24.15 42.25
C PRO A 669 14.00 -23.05 43.20
N LYS A 670 14.95 -22.19 42.77
CA LYS A 670 15.39 -21.03 43.55
C LYS A 670 14.27 -20.02 43.80
N LEU A 671 13.32 -19.90 42.86
CA LEU A 671 12.15 -19.04 43.01
C LEU A 671 11.15 -19.63 44.01
N VAL A 672 11.15 -20.95 44.21
CA VAL A 672 10.38 -21.61 45.27
C VAL A 672 10.99 -21.32 46.63
N GLU A 673 12.32 -21.42 46.76
CA GLU A 673 13.04 -21.06 47.99
C GLU A 673 12.83 -19.58 48.37
N GLN A 674 12.67 -18.69 47.39
CA GLN A 674 12.38 -17.27 47.57
C GLN A 674 10.89 -16.95 47.80
N GLY A 675 10.01 -17.95 47.80
CA GLY A 675 8.56 -17.78 47.98
C GLY A 675 7.85 -17.08 46.81
N GLN A 676 8.50 -16.95 45.65
CA GLN A 676 7.91 -16.38 44.44
C GLN A 676 7.08 -17.42 43.67
N LEU A 677 7.50 -18.69 43.70
CA LEU A 677 6.72 -19.83 43.19
C LEU A 677 6.39 -20.79 44.35
N LYS A 678 5.32 -21.57 44.19
CA LYS A 678 4.92 -22.62 45.13
C LYS A 678 5.59 -23.95 44.83
N SER A 679 5.67 -24.31 43.56
CA SER A 679 6.28 -25.57 43.09
C SER A 679 6.70 -25.47 41.63
N VAL A 680 7.57 -26.38 41.20
CA VAL A 680 7.98 -26.56 39.80
C VAL A 680 7.77 -28.03 39.46
N LYS A 681 7.00 -28.34 38.41
CA LYS A 681 6.73 -29.73 38.01
C LYS A 681 6.60 -29.89 36.49
N ILE A 682 6.86 -31.11 36.05
CA ILE A 682 6.52 -31.59 34.71
C ILE A 682 5.20 -32.34 34.84
N ALA A 683 4.18 -31.92 34.11
CA ALA A 683 2.86 -32.54 34.11
C ALA A 683 2.10 -32.23 32.82
N ASP A 684 1.23 -33.16 32.41
CA ASP A 684 0.30 -32.93 31.32
C ASP A 684 -0.74 -31.88 31.71
N LEU A 685 -1.09 -31.01 30.76
CA LEU A 685 -2.01 -29.90 30.98
C LEU A 685 -3.06 -29.90 29.87
N THR A 686 -4.34 -29.94 30.22
CA THR A 686 -5.42 -29.81 29.23
C THR A 686 -5.52 -28.37 28.71
N VAL A 687 -6.13 -28.18 27.54
CA VAL A 687 -6.39 -26.83 26.98
C VAL A 687 -7.19 -25.96 27.96
N GLN A 688 -8.13 -26.54 28.71
CA GLN A 688 -8.94 -25.80 29.68
C GLN A 688 -8.14 -25.35 30.91
N GLU A 689 -7.22 -26.17 31.39
CA GLU A 689 -6.31 -25.80 32.47
C GLU A 689 -5.31 -24.73 32.01
N ALA A 690 -4.78 -24.86 30.80
CA ALA A 690 -3.93 -23.85 30.17
C ALA A 690 -4.61 -22.49 30.09
N LYS A 691 -5.89 -22.43 29.69
CA LYS A 691 -6.69 -21.20 29.65
C LYS A 691 -6.95 -20.57 31.03
N ARG A 692 -6.86 -21.35 32.11
CA ARG A 692 -7.03 -20.88 33.51
C ARG A 692 -5.71 -20.46 34.16
N ALA A 693 -4.57 -20.77 33.53
CA ALA A 693 -3.26 -20.36 34.02
C ALA A 693 -3.20 -18.83 34.17
N ALA A 694 -2.45 -18.35 35.16
CA ALA A 694 -2.21 -16.93 35.34
C ALA A 694 -1.33 -16.39 34.20
N GLU A 695 -0.34 -17.17 33.78
CA GLU A 695 0.56 -16.81 32.69
C GLU A 695 0.92 -18.05 31.85
N MET A 696 1.12 -17.84 30.56
CA MET A 696 1.77 -18.78 29.65
C MET A 696 3.01 -18.09 29.06
N MET A 697 4.09 -18.84 28.88
CA MET A 697 5.32 -18.35 28.29
C MET A 697 5.85 -19.31 27.21
N TYR A 698 6.41 -18.74 26.14
CA TYR A 698 7.26 -19.47 25.22
C TYR A 698 8.68 -19.58 25.76
N VAL A 699 9.21 -20.79 25.74
CA VAL A 699 10.52 -21.13 26.27
C VAL A 699 11.40 -21.64 25.12
N GLY A 700 12.19 -20.73 24.55
CA GLY A 700 13.04 -20.99 23.40
C GLY A 700 14.40 -20.29 23.48
N SER A 701 15.36 -20.76 22.70
CA SER A 701 16.69 -20.13 22.63
C SER A 701 16.73 -18.89 21.73
N THR A 702 15.70 -18.67 20.92
CA THR A 702 15.58 -17.52 19.99
C THR A 702 14.47 -16.56 20.38
N SER A 703 13.70 -16.88 21.42
CA SER A 703 12.50 -16.14 21.82
C SER A 703 12.74 -15.54 23.19
N SER A 704 12.56 -14.23 23.28
CA SER A 704 12.41 -13.56 24.57
C SER A 704 11.18 -14.11 25.30
N LEU A 705 11.26 -14.25 26.63
CA LEU A 705 10.12 -14.61 27.46
C LEU A 705 9.02 -13.57 27.21
N ALA A 706 7.96 -13.96 26.50
CA ALA A 706 6.77 -13.15 26.29
C ALA A 706 5.65 -13.73 27.18
N ASN A 707 4.95 -12.87 27.90
CA ASN A 707 3.70 -13.25 28.54
C ASN A 707 2.64 -13.42 27.44
N CYS A 708 1.94 -14.54 27.43
CA CYS A 708 0.93 -14.85 26.43
C CYS A 708 -0.46 -14.93 27.06
N TYR A 709 -1.46 -14.38 26.38
CA TYR A 709 -2.87 -14.60 26.71
C TYR A 709 -3.41 -15.74 25.84
N VAL A 710 -3.95 -16.78 26.48
CA VAL A 710 -4.59 -17.91 25.76
C VAL A 710 -6.01 -17.50 25.41
N GLY A 711 -6.26 -17.22 24.13
CA GLY A 711 -7.59 -16.86 23.59
C GLY A 711 -8.55 -18.05 23.50
#